data_AF-A0A834UT59-F1
#
_entry.id   AF-A0A834UT59-F1
#
_cell.length_a   1.000
_cell.length_b   1.000
_cell.length_c   1.000
_cell.angle_alpha   90.00
_cell.angle_beta   90.00
_cell.angle_gamma   90.00
#
_symmetry.space_group_name_H-M   'P 1'
#
loop_
_entity.id
_entity.type
_entity.pdbx_description
1 polymer ?
#
loop_
_entity_poly.entity_id
_entity_poly.type
_entity_poly.pdbx_seq_one_letter_code
_entity_poly.pdbx_strand_id
1 'polypeptide(L)'
;MATVCVQQLLKTLFGTNLASQFDGFSSNPSKSQGRAQRLGSSSMRPGLYHYCFMAPYTHFTQALADASLRNMVQAEQEHDTSGWFDVLQKVSTQLKTNLTSVTKNRADKNAIHNHIRLFEPLVIKALKQYTTTTSVQLQRQVLDLLAQLVQLRVNYCLLDSDQVFIGFVLKQFEYIEVGQFRESEAIIPNIFFFLVLLSYERYHSKQIIGIPKIIQLCDGIMASGRKAVTHAIPALQPIVHDLFVLRGTNKADAGKELETQKEVVVSMLLRLIHYHQVLEMFILVLQQCHKENEDKWKRLSRQVADIILPMLAKQQMHIDSHEALGVLNTVFEILAPSSLRPVDMLLRSMFVTPSTMAAVSTVQLWISGILAILRVLISQSTEDIVLSRIQELSFSPFLISCQVINRLRDGDSTSTPEEHSEGKQMKHLPEETFSRFLLQLVGILLEDIVTKQPKVEMSEQQHTFYCQELGTLLMCLIHIFKSGMFRRITAAATRLFTSDGCEGSFYSLEGLNGRVRSMVPTHPALVLLWCQILLLVNHTDHRWWAEVQQTPKRHSLSCTKSLSPQITGEEEESDSAAQLGMCNREVVRRGALILFCDYVVSLEPPARGGDRGRVEGAVWSLCPPCLHSLETENQKYCLIIHRDVALSWHLIHEQIPLSLDLQAGLDCCCLALQLPGLWSVISSTEFVTHACSLIHCVRFLLEAIAVQPGDQLLSPESRTTTLRTVREEEVDSDTQNPKYITTACEMVAEMVESLQSVLALGHQRNSSVPAFLTAVLKNIVVSLARLPLVNSYTRVPPLVWKLGWSPQPGGDFGTVFPEIPVEFLQEKEVFKEFIYRINTLGTPRLALRAQTAGEAQIAGETQAPGLGSSHLMSERLGVTMTDTSVETLGGVCRASCSGEELWMGVRCRACWQPG
;
A
#
# COMPACT_ATOMS: atom_id res chain seq x y z
N MET A 1 22.33 -14.89 38.79
CA MET A 1 23.47 -13.95 38.74
C MET A 1 24.79 -14.58 39.19
N ALA A 2 24.97 -15.04 40.43
CA ALA A 2 26.26 -15.60 40.87
C ALA A 2 26.79 -16.74 39.97
N THR A 3 25.93 -17.69 39.58
CA THR A 3 26.26 -18.78 38.63
C THR A 3 26.70 -18.27 37.26
N VAL A 4 26.11 -17.16 36.79
CA VAL A 4 26.49 -16.51 35.51
C VAL A 4 27.88 -15.90 35.61
N CYS A 5 28.21 -15.26 36.73
CA CYS A 5 29.56 -14.75 36.98
C CYS A 5 30.59 -15.90 36.95
N VAL A 6 30.30 -17.03 37.59
CA VAL A 6 31.13 -18.24 37.53
C VAL A 6 31.30 -18.76 36.10
N GLN A 7 30.23 -18.83 35.30
CA GLN A 7 30.32 -19.20 33.87
C GLN A 7 31.26 -18.27 33.09
N GLN A 8 31.15 -16.94 33.28
CA GLN A 8 32.02 -15.99 32.58
C GLN A 8 33.47 -16.08 33.05
N LEU A 9 33.72 -16.27 34.35
CA LEU A 9 35.06 -16.50 34.89
C LEU A 9 35.70 -17.77 34.30
N LEU A 10 34.93 -18.85 34.18
CA LEU A 10 35.37 -20.06 33.48
C LEU A 10 35.64 -19.78 32.00
N LYS A 11 34.81 -18.98 31.30
CA LYS A 11 35.10 -18.59 29.91
C LYS A 11 36.42 -17.82 29.79
N THR A 12 36.71 -16.90 30.71
CA THR A 12 38.00 -16.20 30.73
C THR A 12 39.18 -17.11 31.09
N LEU A 13 39.01 -18.04 32.02
CA LEU A 13 40.08 -18.96 32.45
C LEU A 13 40.50 -19.93 31.34
N PHE A 14 39.54 -20.40 30.54
CA PHE A 14 39.77 -21.33 29.44
C PHE A 14 39.93 -20.63 28.07
N GLY A 15 39.94 -19.29 28.01
CA GLY A 15 40.11 -18.53 26.77
C GLY A 15 38.94 -18.66 25.77
N THR A 16 37.74 -19.01 26.25
CA THR A 16 36.51 -19.14 25.44
C THR A 16 35.58 -17.93 25.54
N ASN A 17 36.04 -16.85 26.19
CA ASN A 17 35.42 -15.53 26.18
C ASN A 17 35.71 -14.79 24.86
N LEU A 18 34.84 -13.83 24.52
CA LEU A 18 34.88 -13.09 23.25
C LEU A 18 36.25 -12.46 22.93
N ALA A 19 36.94 -11.90 23.93
CA ALA A 19 38.25 -11.27 23.74
C ALA A 19 39.38 -12.25 23.45
N SER A 20 39.25 -13.52 23.86
CA SER A 20 40.25 -14.58 23.62
C SER A 20 39.92 -15.41 22.37
N GLN A 21 38.66 -15.42 21.94
CA GLN A 21 38.22 -15.94 20.63
C GLN A 21 38.27 -14.87 19.53
N PHE A 22 38.79 -13.68 19.81
CA PHE A 22 38.98 -12.63 18.82
C PHE A 22 40.22 -12.92 17.96
N ASP A 23 40.08 -13.86 17.03
CA ASP A 23 40.99 -13.97 15.89
C ASP A 23 40.85 -12.67 15.08
N GLY A 24 41.90 -11.83 15.12
CA GLY A 24 41.90 -10.53 14.48
C GLY A 24 41.67 -10.66 12.97
N PHE A 25 40.48 -10.26 12.51
CA PHE A 25 40.16 -10.26 11.08
C PHE A 25 41.18 -9.42 10.32
N SER A 26 41.85 -10.06 9.36
CA SER A 26 42.47 -9.35 8.26
C SER A 26 41.41 -8.46 7.60
N SER A 27 41.79 -7.21 7.34
CA SER A 27 40.87 -6.16 6.93
C SER A 27 40.20 -6.47 5.58
N ASN A 28 38.96 -6.95 5.63
CA ASN A 28 38.00 -6.86 4.53
C ASN A 28 36.63 -6.46 5.10
N PRO A 29 36.33 -5.15 5.21
CA PRO A 29 35.03 -4.65 5.66
C PRO A 29 34.00 -4.79 4.52
N SER A 30 33.62 -6.03 4.18
CA SER A 30 32.73 -6.32 3.06
C SER A 30 31.98 -7.65 3.19
N LYS A 31 31.00 -7.74 4.11
CA LYS A 31 29.89 -8.74 4.10
C LYS A 31 28.84 -8.51 5.22
N SER A 32 28.36 -7.28 5.40
CA SER A 32 27.16 -7.02 6.24
C SER A 32 26.34 -5.77 5.86
N GLN A 33 26.75 -5.00 4.85
CA GLN A 33 25.79 -4.16 4.12
C GLN A 33 24.96 -5.06 3.20
N GLY A 34 23.64 -4.86 3.23
CA GLY A 34 22.67 -5.75 2.60
C GLY A 34 22.90 -5.97 1.10
N ARG A 35 22.44 -7.12 0.61
CA ARG A 35 22.54 -7.61 -0.78
C ARG A 35 21.70 -6.81 -1.80
N ALA A 36 21.48 -5.52 -1.56
CA ALA A 36 20.62 -4.60 -2.30
C ALA A 36 21.41 -3.56 -3.15
N GLN A 37 22.64 -3.86 -3.54
CA GLN A 37 23.41 -3.08 -4.53
C GLN A 37 24.09 -3.99 -5.55
N ARG A 38 23.30 -4.48 -6.53
CA ARG A 38 23.80 -4.78 -7.87
C ARG A 38 22.66 -4.92 -8.89
N LEU A 39 22.27 -3.77 -9.45
CA LEU A 39 21.84 -3.52 -10.84
C LEU A 39 21.26 -2.09 -10.89
N GLY A 40 21.81 -1.23 -11.73
CA GLY A 40 21.39 0.17 -11.85
C GLY A 40 22.41 1.17 -11.28
N SER A 41 23.09 1.88 -12.17
CA SER A 41 24.03 2.96 -11.85
C SER A 41 23.30 4.28 -11.55
N SER A 42 23.31 4.74 -10.30
CA SER A 42 23.36 6.18 -9.96
C SER A 42 23.56 6.39 -8.45
N SER A 43 24.20 7.51 -8.09
CA SER A 43 24.37 7.95 -6.68
C SER A 43 23.10 8.62 -6.14
N MET A 44 21.94 8.01 -6.33
CA MET A 44 20.65 8.51 -5.82
C MET A 44 20.26 7.82 -4.51
N ARG A 45 19.77 8.62 -3.55
CA ARG A 45 19.13 8.08 -2.34
C ARG A 45 17.88 7.27 -2.75
N PRO A 46 17.58 6.14 -2.09
CA PRO A 46 16.40 5.35 -2.41
C PRO A 46 15.13 6.18 -2.25
N GLY A 47 14.40 6.36 -3.36
CA GLY A 47 13.13 7.08 -3.40
C GLY A 47 11.92 6.17 -3.20
N LEU A 48 10.71 6.74 -3.29
CA LEU A 48 9.45 6.04 -3.05
C LEU A 48 9.30 4.75 -3.89
N TYR A 49 9.65 4.82 -5.18
CA TYR A 49 9.63 3.68 -6.11
C TYR A 49 10.56 2.54 -5.70
N HIS A 50 11.70 2.85 -5.08
CA HIS A 50 12.63 1.84 -4.59
C HIS A 50 11.99 1.03 -3.46
N TYR A 51 11.45 1.70 -2.45
CA TYR A 51 10.84 1.04 -1.29
C TYR A 51 9.51 0.35 -1.59
N CYS A 52 8.63 0.97 -2.38
CA CYS A 52 7.28 0.43 -2.61
C CYS A 52 7.25 -0.70 -3.64
N PHE A 53 8.20 -0.75 -4.57
CA PHE A 53 8.13 -1.68 -5.71
C PHE A 53 9.47 -2.36 -6.06
N MET A 54 10.51 -1.60 -6.40
CA MET A 54 11.73 -2.21 -6.95
C MET A 54 12.48 -3.11 -5.97
N ALA A 55 12.66 -2.69 -4.71
CA ALA A 55 13.31 -3.52 -3.69
C ALA A 55 12.50 -4.79 -3.36
N PRO A 56 11.19 -4.73 -3.00
CA PRO A 56 10.44 -5.95 -2.74
C PRO A 56 10.33 -6.87 -3.96
N TYR A 57 10.20 -6.32 -5.18
CA TYR A 57 10.11 -7.14 -6.40
C TYR A 57 11.44 -7.79 -6.79
N THR A 58 12.57 -7.08 -6.63
CA THR A 58 13.90 -7.67 -6.86
C THR A 58 14.23 -8.75 -5.83
N HIS A 59 13.94 -8.55 -4.55
CA HIS A 59 14.12 -9.60 -3.54
C HIS A 59 13.22 -10.82 -3.79
N PHE A 60 11.95 -10.62 -4.14
CA PHE A 60 11.02 -11.70 -4.46
C PHE A 60 11.49 -12.52 -5.68
N THR A 61 11.84 -11.85 -6.77
CA THR A 61 12.31 -12.53 -8.00
C THR A 61 13.68 -13.19 -7.84
N GLN A 62 14.59 -12.61 -7.05
CA GLN A 62 15.84 -13.27 -6.65
C GLN A 62 15.56 -14.55 -5.86
N ALA A 63 14.65 -14.52 -4.89
CA ALA A 63 14.30 -15.71 -4.11
C ALA A 63 13.66 -16.82 -4.98
N LEU A 64 12.84 -16.48 -5.98
CA LEU A 64 12.31 -17.45 -6.95
C LEU A 64 13.39 -18.01 -7.88
N ALA A 65 14.33 -17.17 -8.34
CA ALA A 65 15.45 -17.64 -9.17
C ALA A 65 16.37 -18.57 -8.38
N ASP A 66 16.74 -18.20 -7.15
CA ASP A 66 17.51 -19.02 -6.22
C ASP A 66 16.80 -20.36 -5.92
N ALA A 67 15.47 -20.37 -5.75
CA ALA A 67 14.68 -21.58 -5.54
C ALA A 67 14.81 -22.59 -6.70
N SER A 68 14.96 -22.10 -7.95
CA SER A 68 15.22 -22.97 -9.10
C SER A 68 16.68 -23.41 -9.20
N LEU A 69 17.63 -22.56 -8.81
CA LEU A 69 19.08 -22.78 -8.95
C LEU A 69 19.75 -23.56 -7.80
N ARG A 70 19.24 -23.46 -6.55
CA ARG A 70 19.81 -24.15 -5.37
C ARG A 70 19.81 -25.67 -5.48
N ASN A 71 19.04 -26.23 -6.42
CA ASN A 71 19.04 -27.65 -6.77
C ASN A 71 20.23 -28.09 -7.65
N MET A 72 21.07 -27.16 -8.14
CA MET A 72 22.20 -27.47 -9.04
C MET A 72 23.58 -26.99 -8.56
N VAL A 73 23.67 -26.06 -7.60
CA VAL A 73 24.96 -25.48 -7.17
C VAL A 73 25.09 -25.39 -5.64
N GLN A 74 26.07 -26.16 -5.13
CA GLN A 74 26.84 -26.00 -3.89
C GLN A 74 26.14 -25.40 -2.65
N ALA A 75 25.95 -26.26 -1.64
CA ALA A 75 25.49 -25.89 -0.29
C ALA A 75 26.58 -25.20 0.57
N GLU A 76 27.16 -24.10 0.05
CA GLU A 76 28.10 -23.18 0.73
C GLU A 76 27.58 -21.73 0.72
N GLN A 77 26.37 -21.51 1.26
CA GLN A 77 26.09 -20.28 1.98
C GLN A 77 25.64 -20.63 3.39
N GLU A 78 26.36 -20.10 4.38
CA GLU A 78 25.86 -20.00 5.74
C GLU A 78 24.59 -19.14 5.70
N HIS A 79 23.45 -19.80 5.89
CA HIS A 79 22.19 -19.11 6.01
C HIS A 79 22.09 -18.59 7.44
N ASP A 80 21.99 -17.27 7.62
CA ASP A 80 21.69 -16.67 8.92
C ASP A 80 20.29 -17.14 9.36
N THR A 81 20.24 -18.25 10.10
CA THR A 81 19.02 -18.75 10.74
C THR A 81 18.90 -18.04 12.08
N SER A 82 18.27 -16.88 12.07
CA SER A 82 18.03 -16.06 13.26
C SER A 82 17.10 -16.78 14.23
N GLY A 83 17.66 -17.54 15.15
CA GLY A 83 16.92 -18.33 16.14
C GLY A 83 17.85 -19.10 17.08
N TRP A 84 17.28 -19.97 17.92
CA TRP A 84 18.03 -20.80 18.89
C TRP A 84 19.14 -21.65 18.23
N PHE A 85 18.99 -21.98 16.94
CA PHE A 85 20.03 -22.65 16.16
C PHE A 85 21.32 -21.84 16.03
N ASP A 86 21.31 -20.52 16.00
CA ASP A 86 22.53 -19.69 16.04
C ASP A 86 23.25 -19.81 17.40
N VAL A 87 22.51 -19.99 18.52
CA VAL A 87 23.11 -20.29 19.82
C VAL A 87 23.75 -21.69 19.82
N LEU A 88 23.04 -22.71 19.33
CA LEU A 88 23.59 -24.06 19.17
C LEU A 88 24.76 -24.11 18.18
N GLN A 89 24.73 -23.33 17.11
CA GLN A 89 25.76 -23.26 16.08
C GLN A 89 26.99 -22.50 16.57
N LYS A 90 26.84 -21.42 17.36
CA LYS A 90 27.94 -20.76 18.09
C LYS A 90 28.57 -21.69 19.13
N VAL A 91 27.77 -22.51 19.80
CA VAL A 91 28.30 -23.52 20.74
C VAL A 91 28.92 -24.72 19.99
N SER A 92 28.45 -25.04 18.78
CA SER A 92 29.00 -26.04 17.87
C SER A 92 30.33 -25.61 17.23
N THR A 93 30.46 -24.34 16.84
CA THR A 93 31.74 -23.79 16.39
C THR A 93 32.73 -23.73 17.54
N GLN A 94 32.29 -23.37 18.77
CA GLN A 94 33.12 -23.53 19.96
C GLN A 94 33.54 -24.99 20.21
N LEU A 95 32.66 -25.99 20.04
CA LEU A 95 33.03 -27.41 20.11
C LEU A 95 34.08 -27.80 19.05
N LYS A 96 33.95 -27.32 17.82
CA LYS A 96 34.90 -27.59 16.72
C LYS A 96 36.24 -26.86 16.90
N THR A 97 36.26 -25.61 17.38
CA THR A 97 37.50 -24.83 17.60
C THR A 97 38.22 -25.23 18.87
N ASN A 98 37.51 -25.61 19.95
CA ASN A 98 38.13 -26.15 21.16
C ASN A 98 38.82 -27.50 20.90
N LEU A 99 38.42 -28.24 19.87
CA LEU A 99 39.09 -29.47 19.44
C LEU A 99 40.49 -29.22 18.85
N THR A 100 40.72 -28.05 18.25
CA THR A 100 41.94 -27.72 17.48
C THR A 100 42.84 -26.70 18.18
N SER A 101 42.27 -25.73 18.92
CA SER A 101 43.02 -24.62 19.54
C SER A 101 43.81 -25.01 20.82
N VAL A 102 43.32 -25.99 21.59
CA VAL A 102 43.90 -26.42 22.88
C VAL A 102 45.31 -27.03 22.73
N THR A 103 45.79 -27.24 21.50
CA THR A 103 47.13 -27.75 21.21
C THR A 103 48.26 -26.71 21.32
N LYS A 104 47.97 -25.39 21.33
CA LYS A 104 49.02 -24.34 21.29
C LYS A 104 49.65 -23.98 22.65
N ASN A 105 48.91 -24.02 23.77
CA ASN A 105 49.44 -23.61 25.09
C ASN A 105 49.69 -24.80 26.02
N ARG A 106 50.81 -25.51 25.82
CA ARG A 106 51.20 -26.68 26.65
C ARG A 106 51.79 -26.35 28.03
N ALA A 107 52.18 -25.09 28.30
CA ALA A 107 52.92 -24.71 29.51
C ALA A 107 52.08 -24.60 30.79
N ASP A 108 50.82 -24.14 30.71
CA ASP A 108 50.04 -23.71 31.88
C ASP A 108 49.08 -24.75 32.48
N LYS A 109 49.17 -26.03 32.09
CA LYS A 109 48.22 -27.07 32.53
C LYS A 109 48.09 -27.19 34.06
N ASN A 110 49.20 -27.07 34.79
CA ASN A 110 49.17 -27.15 36.26
C ASN A 110 48.58 -25.90 36.92
N ALA A 111 48.81 -24.72 36.36
CA ALA A 111 48.22 -23.48 36.83
C ALA A 111 46.70 -23.49 36.61
N ILE A 112 46.25 -23.84 35.40
CA ILE A 112 44.83 -23.96 35.06
C ILE A 112 44.13 -24.99 35.97
N HIS A 113 44.74 -26.17 36.18
CA HIS A 113 44.20 -27.20 37.08
C HIS A 113 44.01 -26.70 38.53
N ASN A 114 44.96 -25.92 39.06
CA ASN A 114 44.82 -25.33 40.40
C ASN A 114 43.71 -24.26 40.45
N HIS A 115 43.50 -23.49 39.38
CA HIS A 115 42.40 -22.53 39.32
C HIS A 115 41.03 -23.22 39.16
N ILE A 116 40.94 -24.35 38.44
CA ILE A 116 39.71 -25.15 38.33
C ILE A 116 39.25 -25.63 39.71
N ARG A 117 40.18 -26.09 40.57
CA ARG A 117 39.87 -26.54 41.94
C ARG A 117 39.21 -25.47 42.81
N LEU A 118 39.46 -24.19 42.57
CA LEU A 118 38.80 -23.10 43.30
C LEU A 118 37.29 -23.02 43.01
N PHE A 119 36.84 -23.55 41.88
CA PHE A 119 35.42 -23.57 41.51
C PHE A 119 34.67 -24.80 42.04
N GLU A 120 35.36 -25.88 42.42
CA GLU A 120 34.73 -27.11 42.97
C GLU A 120 33.69 -26.83 44.07
N PRO A 121 33.98 -26.08 45.16
CA PRO A 121 32.97 -25.81 46.20
C PRO A 121 31.80 -24.97 45.70
N LEU A 122 31.99 -24.11 44.69
CA LEU A 122 30.90 -23.33 44.09
C LEU A 122 30.01 -24.21 43.20
N VAL A 123 30.61 -25.12 42.42
CA VAL A 123 29.88 -26.08 41.58
C VAL A 123 29.10 -27.07 42.45
N ILE A 124 29.71 -27.63 43.49
CA ILE A 124 29.03 -28.51 44.46
C ILE A 124 27.87 -27.77 45.15
N LYS A 125 28.04 -26.49 45.51
CA LYS A 125 26.95 -25.68 46.07
C LYS A 125 25.83 -25.46 45.06
N ALA A 126 26.15 -25.21 43.79
CA ALA A 126 25.18 -25.05 42.71
C ALA A 126 24.38 -26.34 42.46
N LEU A 127 25.05 -27.50 42.45
CA LEU A 127 24.43 -28.83 42.34
C LEU A 127 23.46 -29.10 43.50
N LYS A 128 23.87 -28.86 44.75
CA LYS A 128 22.99 -28.99 45.94
C LYS A 128 21.82 -28.01 45.91
N GLN A 129 22.02 -26.80 45.38
CA GLN A 129 20.96 -25.81 45.26
C GLN A 129 19.92 -26.21 44.19
N TYR A 130 20.34 -26.87 43.10
CA TYR A 130 19.44 -27.37 42.06
C TYR A 130 18.40 -28.36 42.62
N THR A 131 18.85 -29.30 43.46
CA THR A 131 18.00 -30.36 44.03
C THR A 131 17.06 -29.88 45.13
N THR A 132 17.25 -28.65 45.63
CA THR A 132 16.49 -28.07 46.76
C THR A 132 15.68 -26.82 46.38
N THR A 133 15.95 -26.20 45.23
CA THR A 133 15.25 -25.00 44.78
C THR A 133 14.00 -25.31 43.96
N THR A 134 13.03 -24.40 43.99
CA THR A 134 11.87 -24.36 43.10
C THR A 134 11.99 -23.31 41.99
N SER A 135 13.07 -22.50 41.96
CA SER A 135 13.28 -21.49 40.91
C SER A 135 13.85 -22.14 39.65
N VAL A 136 13.03 -22.16 38.59
CA VAL A 136 13.38 -22.72 37.29
C VAL A 136 14.49 -21.92 36.61
N GLN A 137 14.50 -20.59 36.80
CA GLN A 137 15.57 -19.71 36.30
C GLN A 137 16.94 -20.07 36.90
N LEU A 138 16.98 -20.42 38.20
CA LEU A 138 18.20 -20.89 38.84
C LEU A 138 18.61 -22.28 38.34
N GLN A 139 17.67 -23.21 38.22
CA GLN A 139 17.93 -24.56 37.72
C GLN A 139 18.50 -24.56 36.30
N ARG A 140 17.91 -23.78 35.39
CA ARG A 140 18.45 -23.54 34.04
C ARG A 140 19.90 -23.05 34.07
N GLN A 141 20.22 -22.07 34.91
CA GLN A 141 21.57 -21.51 35.00
C GLN A 141 22.60 -22.51 35.56
N VAL A 142 22.18 -23.47 36.38
CA VAL A 142 23.06 -24.57 36.82
C VAL A 142 23.26 -25.58 35.68
N LEU A 143 22.23 -25.93 34.92
CA LEU A 143 22.37 -26.80 33.73
C LEU A 143 23.31 -26.17 32.68
N ASP A 144 23.18 -24.87 32.42
CA ASP A 144 24.07 -24.12 31.51
C ASP A 144 25.53 -24.14 32.01
N LEU A 145 25.76 -24.06 33.33
CA LEU A 145 27.09 -24.18 33.93
C LEU A 145 27.67 -25.60 33.75
N LEU A 146 26.87 -26.65 33.96
CA LEU A 146 27.30 -28.03 33.81
C LEU A 146 27.57 -28.39 32.34
N ALA A 147 26.72 -27.94 31.42
CA ALA A 147 26.93 -28.07 29.99
C ALA A 147 28.27 -27.42 29.57
N GLN A 148 28.56 -26.21 30.07
CA GLN A 148 29.85 -25.56 29.84
C GLN A 148 31.03 -26.36 30.42
N LEU A 149 30.91 -26.91 31.64
CA LEU A 149 31.98 -27.71 32.26
C LEU A 149 32.28 -29.00 31.48
N VAL A 150 31.24 -29.69 30.99
CA VAL A 150 31.37 -30.88 30.12
C VAL A 150 32.06 -30.51 28.80
N GLN A 151 31.66 -29.39 28.17
CA GLN A 151 32.30 -28.91 26.93
C GLN A 151 33.78 -28.54 27.12
N LEU A 152 34.15 -28.03 28.30
CA LEU A 152 35.53 -27.75 28.71
C LEU A 152 36.31 -29.02 29.11
N ARG A 153 35.72 -30.22 28.91
CA ARG A 153 36.28 -31.54 29.24
C ARG A 153 36.63 -31.73 30.71
N VAL A 154 35.89 -31.07 31.60
CA VAL A 154 35.91 -31.39 33.03
C VAL A 154 35.18 -32.72 33.21
N ASN A 155 35.85 -33.72 33.78
CA ASN A 155 35.28 -35.05 33.97
C ASN A 155 34.05 -34.98 34.89
N TYR A 156 32.86 -35.20 34.31
CA TYR A 156 31.56 -35.15 35.00
C TYR A 156 31.53 -36.04 36.26
N CYS A 157 32.26 -37.16 36.24
CA CYS A 157 32.26 -38.15 37.31
C CYS A 157 32.98 -37.67 38.58
N LEU A 158 33.70 -36.55 38.52
CA LEU A 158 34.24 -35.83 39.69
C LEU A 158 33.19 -34.91 40.33
N LEU A 159 32.17 -34.51 39.58
CA LEU A 159 31.09 -33.62 40.02
C LEU A 159 29.90 -34.41 40.60
N ASP A 160 29.65 -35.61 40.07
CA ASP A 160 28.52 -36.48 40.43
C ASP A 160 28.95 -37.96 40.44
N SER A 161 29.86 -38.32 41.35
CA SER A 161 30.43 -39.68 41.47
C SER A 161 29.36 -40.75 41.70
N ASP A 162 28.33 -40.39 42.46
CA ASP A 162 27.28 -41.29 42.94
C ASP A 162 26.02 -41.24 42.05
N GLN A 163 26.08 -40.49 40.93
CA GLN A 163 24.99 -40.29 39.97
C GLN A 163 23.69 -39.72 40.58
N VAL A 164 23.81 -38.99 41.70
CA VAL A 164 22.69 -38.39 42.44
C VAL A 164 22.10 -37.22 41.67
N PHE A 165 22.93 -36.39 41.03
CA PHE A 165 22.43 -35.25 40.25
C PHE A 165 21.73 -35.72 38.98
N ILE A 166 22.35 -36.60 38.19
CA ILE A 166 21.71 -37.14 36.99
C ILE A 166 20.44 -37.94 37.34
N GLY A 167 20.45 -38.72 38.42
CA GLY A 167 19.26 -39.43 38.92
C GLY A 167 18.13 -38.47 39.31
N PHE A 168 18.44 -37.33 39.93
CA PHE A 168 17.45 -36.29 40.23
C PHE A 168 16.90 -35.63 38.97
N VAL A 169 17.75 -35.28 37.99
CA VAL A 169 17.31 -34.73 36.69
C VAL A 169 16.40 -35.71 35.94
N LEU A 170 16.73 -37.00 35.92
CA LEU A 170 15.88 -38.04 35.32
C LEU A 170 14.54 -38.16 36.05
N LYS A 171 14.52 -38.05 37.38
CA LYS A 171 13.27 -38.04 38.16
C LYS A 171 12.40 -36.80 37.89
N GLN A 172 12.96 -35.68 37.44
CA GLN A 172 12.16 -34.51 37.08
C GLN A 172 11.20 -34.79 35.90
N PHE A 173 11.50 -35.75 35.03
CA PHE A 173 10.61 -36.15 33.93
C PHE A 173 9.27 -36.69 34.43
N GLU A 174 9.25 -37.48 35.51
CA GLU A 174 8.00 -37.98 36.14
C GLU A 174 7.06 -36.81 36.48
N TYR A 175 7.60 -35.74 37.08
CA TYR A 175 6.83 -34.55 37.43
C TYR A 175 6.50 -33.64 36.24
N ILE A 176 7.23 -33.72 35.12
CA ILE A 176 6.97 -32.94 33.89
C ILE A 176 5.90 -33.62 33.04
N GLU A 177 5.92 -34.95 32.93
CA GLU A 177 4.95 -35.75 32.18
C GLU A 177 3.57 -35.67 32.85
N VAL A 178 3.49 -35.94 34.16
CA VAL A 178 2.27 -35.65 34.95
C VAL A 178 2.04 -34.12 35.02
N GLY A 179 3.09 -33.33 34.84
CA GLY A 179 3.13 -31.86 34.85
C GLY A 179 2.61 -31.24 36.13
N GLN A 180 3.10 -31.78 37.24
CA GLN A 180 3.15 -31.14 38.56
C GLN A 180 4.33 -30.14 38.65
N PHE A 181 5.26 -30.19 37.69
CA PHE A 181 6.38 -29.26 37.56
C PHE A 181 5.91 -27.88 37.04
N ARG A 182 6.24 -26.81 37.77
CA ARG A 182 5.91 -25.42 37.37
C ARG A 182 6.95 -24.88 36.39
N GLU A 183 6.53 -24.08 35.41
CA GLU A 183 7.43 -23.45 34.41
C GLU A 183 8.35 -24.45 33.67
N SER A 184 7.92 -25.71 33.51
CA SER A 184 8.67 -26.78 32.81
C SER A 184 9.18 -26.38 31.42
N GLU A 185 8.40 -25.56 30.72
CA GLU A 185 8.67 -25.01 29.39
C GLU A 185 10.05 -24.31 29.30
N ALA A 186 10.49 -23.67 30.39
CA ALA A 186 11.72 -22.87 30.41
C ALA A 186 13.01 -23.68 30.70
N ILE A 187 12.88 -24.95 31.13
CA ILE A 187 14.00 -25.80 31.58
C ILE A 187 14.24 -27.03 30.68
N ILE A 188 13.19 -27.54 30.04
CA ILE A 188 13.26 -28.68 29.11
C ILE A 188 14.41 -28.58 28.09
N PRO A 189 14.57 -27.49 27.29
CA PRO A 189 15.64 -27.42 26.29
C PRO A 189 17.05 -27.50 26.92
N ASN A 190 17.25 -26.93 28.12
CA ASN A 190 18.53 -26.97 28.84
C ASN A 190 18.80 -28.36 29.44
N ILE A 191 17.77 -29.08 29.91
CA ILE A 191 17.90 -30.48 30.33
C ILE A 191 18.33 -31.34 29.14
N PHE A 192 17.61 -31.31 28.03
CA PHE A 192 17.95 -32.12 26.85
C PHE A 192 19.32 -31.79 26.29
N PHE A 193 19.69 -30.51 26.25
CA PHE A 193 21.05 -30.11 25.85
C PHE A 193 22.14 -30.69 26.76
N PHE A 194 21.95 -30.63 28.08
CA PHE A 194 22.88 -31.25 29.04
C PHE A 194 22.96 -32.78 28.90
N LEU A 195 21.82 -33.47 28.77
CA LEU A 195 21.77 -34.93 28.59
C LEU A 195 22.46 -35.37 27.29
N VAL A 196 22.26 -34.64 26.19
CA VAL A 196 22.89 -34.90 24.90
C VAL A 196 24.41 -34.75 24.99
N LEU A 197 24.93 -33.69 25.62
CA LEU A 197 26.36 -33.54 25.88
C LEU A 197 26.92 -34.69 26.75
N LEU A 198 26.20 -35.05 27.82
CA LEU A 198 26.60 -36.14 28.73
C LEU A 198 26.65 -37.51 28.02
N SER A 199 25.96 -37.68 26.90
CA SER A 199 26.01 -38.93 26.12
C SER A 199 27.34 -39.19 25.40
N TYR A 200 28.21 -38.18 25.26
CA TYR A 200 29.58 -38.35 24.77
C TYR A 200 30.55 -38.84 25.86
N GLU A 201 30.24 -38.56 27.13
CA GLU A 201 31.09 -38.89 28.27
C GLU A 201 30.98 -40.36 28.67
N ARG A 202 32.10 -40.92 29.16
CA ARG A 202 32.19 -42.33 29.58
C ARG A 202 32.76 -42.45 30.99
N TYR A 203 32.01 -43.09 31.88
CA TYR A 203 32.46 -43.47 33.21
C TYR A 203 33.04 -44.89 33.18
N HIS A 204 34.35 -45.03 33.41
CA HIS A 204 35.05 -46.32 33.41
C HIS A 204 34.70 -47.17 32.16
N SER A 205 34.77 -46.55 30.98
CA SER A 205 34.42 -47.11 29.66
C SER A 205 32.93 -47.42 29.41
N LYS A 206 32.03 -47.25 30.38
CA LYS A 206 30.57 -47.31 30.18
C LYS A 206 30.01 -45.92 29.88
N GLN A 207 29.01 -45.84 29.00
CA GLN A 207 28.32 -44.58 28.70
C GLN A 207 27.44 -44.17 29.89
N ILE A 208 27.43 -42.88 30.25
CA ILE A 208 26.66 -42.39 31.41
C ILE A 208 25.16 -42.37 31.09
N ILE A 209 24.79 -41.83 29.93
CA ILE A 209 23.43 -41.91 29.38
C ILE A 209 23.51 -42.11 27.86
N GLY A 210 22.76 -43.08 27.33
CA GLY A 210 22.72 -43.36 25.90
C GLY A 210 21.70 -42.47 25.16
N ILE A 211 22.01 -42.10 23.92
CA ILE A 211 21.06 -41.43 23.00
C ILE A 211 19.71 -42.17 22.92
N PRO A 212 19.63 -43.52 22.84
CA PRO A 212 18.34 -44.23 22.86
C PRO A 212 17.48 -43.90 24.08
N LYS A 213 18.08 -43.70 25.26
CA LYS A 213 17.35 -43.35 26.49
C LYS A 213 16.86 -41.89 26.46
N ILE A 214 17.64 -40.98 25.86
CA ILE A 214 17.25 -39.57 25.67
C ILE A 214 16.08 -39.47 24.69
N ILE A 215 16.11 -40.23 23.60
CA ILE A 215 14.98 -40.34 22.65
C ILE A 215 13.72 -40.87 23.35
N GLN A 216 13.84 -41.92 24.20
CA GLN A 216 12.71 -42.42 24.99
C GLN A 216 12.11 -41.38 25.94
N LEU A 217 12.93 -40.57 26.62
CA LEU A 217 12.43 -39.49 27.49
C LEU A 217 11.70 -38.40 26.69
N CYS A 218 12.15 -38.11 25.46
CA CYS A 218 11.47 -37.19 24.57
C CYS A 218 10.14 -37.74 24.04
N ASP A 219 10.05 -39.04 23.75
CA ASP A 219 8.81 -39.70 23.34
C ASP A 219 7.81 -39.79 24.51
N GLY A 220 8.29 -40.00 25.74
CA GLY A 220 7.48 -39.92 26.98
C GLY A 220 6.84 -38.55 27.17
N ILE A 221 7.62 -37.47 27.06
CA ILE A 221 7.09 -36.09 27.07
C ILE A 221 6.07 -35.88 25.94
N MET A 222 6.33 -36.36 24.72
CA MET A 222 5.39 -36.22 23.61
C MET A 222 4.09 -37.02 23.81
N ALA A 223 4.16 -38.18 24.47
CA ALA A 223 2.99 -38.99 24.82
C ALA A 223 2.19 -38.47 26.03
N SER A 224 2.77 -37.59 26.85
CA SER A 224 2.18 -37.08 28.10
C SER A 224 0.94 -36.17 27.95
N GLY A 225 0.54 -35.83 26.71
CA GLY A 225 -0.58 -34.92 26.45
C GLY A 225 -0.30 -33.44 26.71
N ARG A 226 0.95 -33.08 27.06
CA ARG A 226 1.41 -31.69 27.19
C ARG A 226 1.50 -31.00 25.82
N LYS A 227 1.43 -29.66 25.79
CA LYS A 227 1.55 -28.88 24.54
C LYS A 227 2.89 -29.13 23.86
N ALA A 228 2.86 -29.60 22.61
CA ALA A 228 4.07 -29.96 21.88
C ALA A 228 5.03 -28.76 21.68
N VAL A 229 4.50 -27.58 21.36
CA VAL A 229 5.28 -26.34 21.14
C VAL A 229 6.16 -25.95 22.33
N THR A 230 5.71 -26.19 23.56
CA THR A 230 6.43 -25.76 24.76
C THR A 230 7.21 -26.88 25.46
N HIS A 231 6.95 -28.15 25.11
CA HIS A 231 7.59 -29.31 25.74
C HIS A 231 8.32 -30.20 24.71
N ALA A 232 7.61 -30.86 23.80
CA ALA A 232 8.20 -31.86 22.90
C ALA A 232 9.12 -31.24 21.83
N ILE A 233 8.77 -30.08 21.28
CA ILE A 233 9.54 -29.41 20.22
C ILE A 233 10.88 -28.87 20.76
N PRO A 234 10.94 -28.13 21.90
CA PRO A 234 12.20 -27.72 22.52
C PRO A 234 13.07 -28.89 22.99
N ALA A 235 12.47 -30.05 23.33
CA ALA A 235 13.20 -31.27 23.65
C ALA A 235 13.89 -31.90 22.43
N LEU A 236 13.24 -31.87 21.26
CA LEU A 236 13.78 -32.41 20.01
C LEU A 236 14.92 -31.56 19.43
N GLN A 237 14.90 -30.24 19.61
CA GLN A 237 15.89 -29.32 19.02
C GLN A 237 17.36 -29.70 19.32
N PRO A 238 17.80 -29.93 20.58
CA PRO A 238 19.15 -30.42 20.87
C PRO A 238 19.47 -31.78 20.26
N ILE A 239 18.50 -32.70 20.25
CA ILE A 239 18.67 -34.08 19.72
C ILE A 239 18.90 -34.03 18.21
N VAL A 240 18.08 -33.29 17.46
CA VAL A 240 18.20 -33.15 16.01
C VAL A 240 19.53 -32.51 15.62
N HIS A 241 19.91 -31.42 16.29
CA HIS A 241 21.18 -30.76 16.02
C HIS A 241 22.38 -31.70 16.25
N ASP A 242 22.41 -32.42 17.37
CA ASP A 242 23.51 -33.34 17.69
C ASP A 242 23.60 -34.53 16.72
N LEU A 243 22.47 -35.20 16.49
CA LEU A 243 22.41 -36.45 15.74
C LEU A 243 22.69 -36.25 14.25
N PHE A 244 22.24 -35.14 13.66
CA PHE A 244 22.39 -34.85 12.24
C PHE A 244 23.58 -33.95 11.90
N VAL A 245 23.92 -32.95 12.73
CA VAL A 245 25.01 -32.00 12.42
C VAL A 245 26.34 -32.40 13.06
N LEU A 246 26.35 -32.78 14.35
CA LEU A 246 27.60 -33.14 15.04
C LEU A 246 28.02 -34.57 14.70
N ARG A 247 27.16 -35.56 14.94
CA ARG A 247 27.46 -36.99 14.67
C ARG A 247 27.54 -37.31 13.19
N GLY A 248 26.72 -36.69 12.35
CA GLY A 248 26.73 -36.90 10.89
C GLY A 248 28.09 -36.64 10.22
N THR A 249 28.89 -35.70 10.76
CA THR A 249 30.23 -35.41 10.22
C THR A 249 31.31 -36.44 10.62
N ASN A 250 31.11 -37.19 11.71
CA ASN A 250 32.11 -38.13 12.24
C ASN A 250 31.89 -39.55 11.71
N LYS A 251 32.44 -39.85 10.53
CA LYS A 251 32.38 -41.17 9.88
C LYS A 251 32.90 -42.35 10.74
N ALA A 252 33.64 -42.09 11.81
CA ALA A 252 34.18 -43.12 12.72
C ALA A 252 33.11 -43.76 13.63
N ASP A 253 32.05 -43.04 14.00
CA ASP A 253 30.94 -43.53 14.83
C ASP A 253 29.69 -43.86 14.00
N ALA A 254 29.82 -43.94 12.67
CA ALA A 254 28.73 -44.24 11.72
C ALA A 254 28.33 -45.74 11.71
N GLY A 255 28.05 -46.29 12.90
CA GLY A 255 27.50 -47.63 13.06
C GLY A 255 26.02 -47.69 12.67
N LYS A 256 25.52 -48.90 12.36
CA LYS A 256 24.09 -49.14 12.03
C LYS A 256 23.12 -48.60 13.09
N GLU A 257 23.52 -48.60 14.36
CA GLU A 257 22.72 -48.08 15.47
C GLU A 257 22.41 -46.59 15.35
N LEU A 258 23.38 -45.77 14.88
CA LEU A 258 23.18 -44.33 14.68
C LEU A 258 22.14 -44.05 13.59
N GLU A 259 22.11 -44.89 12.55
CA GLU A 259 21.13 -44.77 11.47
C GLU A 259 19.72 -45.12 11.96
N THR A 260 19.56 -46.18 12.76
CA THR A 260 18.29 -46.50 13.42
C THR A 260 17.84 -45.37 14.36
N GLN A 261 18.75 -44.75 15.11
CA GLN A 261 18.44 -43.57 15.93
C GLN A 261 17.96 -42.39 15.07
N LYS A 262 18.57 -42.13 13.90
CA LYS A 262 18.13 -41.11 12.95
C LYS A 262 16.72 -41.39 12.41
N GLU A 263 16.41 -42.63 12.07
CA GLU A 263 15.07 -43.03 11.58
C GLU A 263 13.98 -42.84 12.64
N VAL A 264 14.25 -43.20 13.91
CA VAL A 264 13.31 -42.97 15.01
C VAL A 264 13.04 -41.48 15.20
N VAL A 265 14.07 -40.63 15.21
CA VAL A 265 13.89 -39.16 15.35
C VAL A 265 13.12 -38.58 14.16
N VAL A 266 13.38 -39.03 12.92
CA VAL A 266 12.57 -38.61 11.75
C VAL A 266 11.11 -39.00 11.93
N SER A 267 10.81 -40.21 12.40
CA SER A 267 9.43 -40.64 12.68
C SER A 267 8.73 -39.77 13.75
N MET A 268 9.46 -39.37 14.80
CA MET A 268 8.96 -38.43 15.81
C MET A 268 8.67 -37.05 15.21
N LEU A 269 9.56 -36.53 14.35
CA LEU A 269 9.36 -35.24 13.67
C LEU A 269 8.17 -35.29 12.70
N LEU A 270 8.00 -36.37 11.91
CA LEU A 270 6.86 -36.53 11.01
C LEU A 270 5.51 -36.51 11.76
N ARG A 271 5.47 -37.07 12.98
CA ARG A 271 4.29 -37.04 13.86
C ARG A 271 3.95 -35.64 14.40
N LEU A 272 4.90 -34.70 14.38
CA LEU A 272 4.72 -33.30 14.82
C LEU A 272 4.83 -32.28 13.67
N ILE A 273 4.80 -32.72 12.41
CA ILE A 273 5.10 -31.90 11.22
C ILE A 273 4.16 -30.69 11.01
N HIS A 274 3.00 -30.68 11.67
CA HIS A 274 2.04 -29.57 11.64
C HIS A 274 2.56 -28.27 12.24
N TYR A 275 3.62 -28.29 13.06
CA TYR A 275 4.22 -27.11 13.66
C TYR A 275 5.41 -26.58 12.84
N HIS A 276 5.48 -25.28 12.57
CA HIS A 276 6.56 -24.68 11.78
C HIS A 276 7.96 -24.83 12.42
N GLN A 277 8.06 -24.86 13.75
CA GLN A 277 9.34 -25.12 14.45
C GLN A 277 9.88 -26.53 14.16
N VAL A 278 9.01 -27.48 13.79
CA VAL A 278 9.41 -28.83 13.35
C VAL A 278 9.84 -28.82 11.88
N LEU A 279 9.25 -27.94 11.06
CA LEU A 279 9.71 -27.69 9.70
C LEU A 279 11.13 -27.08 9.67
N GLU A 280 11.47 -26.18 10.61
CA GLU A 280 12.85 -25.68 10.80
C GLU A 280 13.84 -26.82 11.11
N MET A 281 13.45 -27.77 11.98
CA MET A 281 14.26 -28.96 12.23
C MET A 281 14.38 -29.85 10.98
N PHE A 282 13.31 -29.98 10.19
CA PHE A 282 13.34 -30.73 8.92
C PHE A 282 14.22 -30.09 7.85
N ILE A 283 14.31 -28.76 7.78
CA ILE A 283 15.24 -28.04 6.89
C ILE A 283 16.67 -28.55 7.12
N LEU A 284 17.10 -28.60 8.39
CA LEU A 284 18.43 -29.10 8.74
C LEU A 284 18.60 -30.59 8.42
N VAL A 285 17.62 -31.42 8.75
CA VAL A 285 17.64 -32.87 8.44
C VAL A 285 17.78 -33.12 6.94
N LEU A 286 16.96 -32.45 6.11
CA LEU A 286 16.99 -32.58 4.66
C LEU A 286 18.33 -32.10 4.07
N GLN A 287 18.86 -30.96 4.53
CA GLN A 287 20.16 -30.45 4.10
C GLN A 287 21.32 -31.39 4.44
N GLN A 288 21.33 -32.00 5.64
CA GLN A 288 22.37 -32.98 5.98
C GLN A 288 22.17 -34.30 5.23
N CYS A 289 20.93 -34.79 5.08
CA CYS A 289 20.67 -35.98 4.27
C CYS A 289 21.09 -35.80 2.81
N HIS A 290 20.91 -34.62 2.21
CA HIS A 290 21.41 -34.34 0.85
C HIS A 290 22.94 -34.43 0.77
N LYS A 291 23.66 -33.97 1.81
CA LYS A 291 25.13 -34.07 1.93
C LYS A 291 25.62 -35.50 2.23
N GLU A 292 24.85 -36.30 2.94
CA GLU A 292 25.20 -37.68 3.31
C GLU A 292 24.88 -38.69 2.20
N ASN A 293 23.67 -38.66 1.61
CA ASN A 293 23.20 -39.62 0.62
C ASN A 293 21.99 -39.06 -0.18
N GLU A 294 22.21 -38.78 -1.47
CA GLU A 294 21.20 -38.21 -2.37
C GLU A 294 19.94 -39.09 -2.53
N ASP A 295 20.06 -40.42 -2.56
CA ASP A 295 18.91 -41.32 -2.68
C ASP A 295 18.07 -41.36 -1.40
N LYS A 296 18.73 -41.26 -0.23
CA LYS A 296 18.04 -41.15 1.06
C LYS A 296 17.30 -39.81 1.15
N TRP A 297 17.93 -38.71 0.70
CA TRP A 297 17.30 -37.39 0.60
C TRP A 297 16.09 -37.39 -0.33
N LYS A 298 16.14 -38.02 -1.51
CA LYS A 298 14.99 -38.16 -2.43
C LYS A 298 13.83 -38.91 -1.80
N ARG A 299 14.09 -40.04 -1.11
CA ARG A 299 13.05 -40.83 -0.42
C ARG A 299 12.42 -40.05 0.72
N LEU A 300 13.23 -39.43 1.58
CA LEU A 300 12.75 -38.61 2.69
C LEU A 300 11.97 -37.38 2.18
N SER A 301 12.44 -36.73 1.13
CA SER A 301 11.73 -35.61 0.49
C SER A 301 10.35 -36.03 -0.03
N ARG A 302 10.23 -37.24 -0.60
CA ARG A 302 8.93 -37.75 -1.05
C ARG A 302 8.01 -38.04 0.13
N GLN A 303 8.50 -38.71 1.17
CA GLN A 303 7.74 -38.96 2.39
C GLN A 303 7.23 -37.66 3.05
N VAL A 304 8.05 -36.61 3.10
CA VAL A 304 7.67 -35.30 3.63
C VAL A 304 6.61 -34.63 2.75
N ALA A 305 6.78 -34.63 1.42
CA ALA A 305 5.80 -34.05 0.49
C ALA A 305 4.44 -34.77 0.54
N ASP A 306 4.44 -36.10 0.58
CA ASP A 306 3.25 -36.95 0.62
C ASP A 306 2.45 -36.77 1.93
N ILE A 307 3.07 -36.23 3.00
CA ILE A 307 2.41 -35.89 4.28
C ILE A 307 1.96 -34.42 4.32
N ILE A 308 2.84 -33.47 3.95
CA ILE A 308 2.52 -32.03 4.02
C ILE A 308 1.37 -31.67 3.07
N LEU A 309 1.36 -32.16 1.83
CA LEU A 309 0.37 -31.72 0.83
C LEU A 309 -1.09 -32.09 1.22
N PRO A 310 -1.41 -33.30 1.70
CA PRO A 310 -2.74 -33.60 2.25
C PRO A 310 -3.09 -32.79 3.52
N MET A 311 -2.10 -32.38 4.32
CA MET A 311 -2.34 -31.57 5.52
C MET A 311 -2.64 -30.10 5.18
N LEU A 312 -1.98 -29.53 4.15
CA LEU A 312 -2.33 -28.22 3.59
C LEU A 312 -3.74 -28.22 3.00
N ALA A 313 -4.08 -29.27 2.24
CA ALA A 313 -5.40 -29.45 1.64
C ALA A 313 -6.55 -29.47 2.68
N LYS A 314 -6.25 -29.88 3.92
CA LYS A 314 -7.19 -29.97 5.05
C LYS A 314 -7.01 -28.86 6.10
N GLN A 315 -6.16 -27.86 5.85
CA GLN A 315 -5.85 -26.77 6.78
C GLN A 315 -5.35 -27.26 8.16
N GLN A 316 -4.61 -28.38 8.19
CA GLN A 316 -4.09 -29.03 9.42
C GLN A 316 -2.67 -28.58 9.79
N MET A 317 -2.02 -27.77 8.94
CA MET A 317 -0.71 -27.18 9.22
C MET A 317 -0.90 -25.85 9.96
N HIS A 318 -0.12 -25.60 11.02
CA HIS A 318 -0.11 -24.31 11.74
C HIS A 318 0.81 -23.32 11.03
N ILE A 319 0.26 -22.68 10.00
CA ILE A 319 0.87 -21.63 9.18
C ILE A 319 0.12 -20.30 9.37
N ASP A 320 -0.09 -19.92 10.62
CA ASP A 320 -0.82 -18.73 11.08
C ASP A 320 0.04 -17.45 11.18
N SER A 321 1.29 -17.52 10.70
CA SER A 321 2.25 -16.42 10.76
C SER A 321 3.16 -16.36 9.54
N HIS A 322 3.71 -15.17 9.27
CA HIS A 322 4.65 -14.95 8.18
C HIS A 322 5.94 -15.75 8.31
N GLU A 323 6.41 -15.96 9.55
CA GLU A 323 7.56 -16.81 9.85
C GLU A 323 7.26 -18.27 9.48
N ALA A 324 6.10 -18.79 9.86
CA ALA A 324 5.67 -20.15 9.52
C ALA A 324 5.53 -20.37 8.00
N LEU A 325 4.94 -19.41 7.27
CA LEU A 325 4.86 -19.44 5.82
C LEU A 325 6.25 -19.35 5.16
N GLY A 326 7.15 -18.53 5.71
CA GLY A 326 8.55 -18.44 5.29
C GLY A 326 9.29 -19.78 5.42
N VAL A 327 9.20 -20.42 6.58
CA VAL A 327 9.79 -21.75 6.84
C VAL A 327 9.22 -22.81 5.88
N LEU A 328 7.90 -22.84 5.66
CA LEU A 328 7.28 -23.79 4.72
C LEU A 328 7.79 -23.58 3.28
N ASN A 329 7.92 -22.33 2.84
CA ASN A 329 8.52 -21.99 1.54
C ASN A 329 9.98 -22.50 1.44
N THR A 330 10.76 -22.35 2.51
CA THR A 330 12.15 -22.86 2.56
C THR A 330 12.22 -24.40 2.57
N VAL A 331 11.27 -25.10 3.20
CA VAL A 331 11.16 -26.57 3.07
C VAL A 331 10.96 -26.96 1.61
N PHE A 332 10.00 -26.34 0.91
CA PHE A 332 9.73 -26.66 -0.50
C PHE A 332 10.90 -26.34 -1.45
N GLU A 333 11.78 -25.39 -1.11
CA GLU A 333 13.04 -25.14 -1.86
C GLU A 333 14.09 -26.25 -1.67
N ILE A 334 14.07 -26.96 -0.53
CA ILE A 334 15.09 -27.95 -0.12
C ILE A 334 14.64 -29.39 -0.40
N LEU A 335 13.34 -29.63 -0.58
CA LEU A 335 12.81 -30.91 -1.03
C LEU A 335 13.33 -31.24 -2.44
N ALA A 336 13.68 -32.50 -2.67
CA ALA A 336 14.10 -32.96 -3.99
C ALA A 336 13.02 -32.67 -5.06
N PRO A 337 13.34 -32.02 -6.20
CA PRO A 337 12.34 -31.68 -7.23
C PRO A 337 11.59 -32.89 -7.82
N SER A 338 12.18 -34.09 -7.74
CA SER A 338 11.52 -35.35 -8.10
C SER A 338 10.36 -35.71 -7.17
N SER A 339 10.38 -35.23 -5.92
CA SER A 339 9.31 -35.47 -4.93
C SER A 339 8.07 -34.63 -5.21
N LEU A 340 8.25 -33.44 -5.79
CA LEU A 340 7.19 -32.48 -6.14
C LEU A 340 6.65 -32.70 -7.57
N ARG A 341 7.13 -33.76 -8.26
CA ARG A 341 6.66 -34.20 -9.57
C ARG A 341 6.02 -35.60 -9.46
N PRO A 342 4.93 -35.90 -10.21
CA PRO A 342 4.15 -34.99 -11.03
C PRO A 342 3.40 -33.93 -10.20
N VAL A 343 3.08 -32.79 -10.80
CA VAL A 343 2.48 -31.63 -10.10
C VAL A 343 1.02 -31.87 -9.65
N ASP A 344 0.43 -33.01 -9.99
CA ASP A 344 -0.93 -33.43 -9.61
C ASP A 344 -1.22 -33.28 -8.12
N MET A 345 -0.28 -33.66 -7.25
CA MET A 345 -0.44 -33.58 -5.80
C MET A 345 -0.45 -32.13 -5.31
N LEU A 346 0.33 -31.25 -5.97
CA LEU A 346 0.32 -29.81 -5.72
C LEU A 346 -1.03 -29.22 -6.14
N LEU A 347 -1.47 -29.48 -7.37
CA LEU A 347 -2.73 -28.95 -7.91
C LEU A 347 -3.95 -29.43 -7.11
N ARG A 348 -4.01 -30.72 -6.76
CA ARG A 348 -5.09 -31.27 -5.92
C ARG A 348 -5.08 -30.73 -4.49
N SER A 349 -3.95 -30.24 -3.98
CA SER A 349 -3.83 -29.59 -2.67
C SER A 349 -4.14 -28.08 -2.72
N MET A 350 -3.91 -27.44 -3.88
CA MET A 350 -4.18 -26.02 -4.10
C MET A 350 -5.65 -25.75 -4.47
N PHE A 351 -6.23 -26.54 -5.38
CA PHE A 351 -7.64 -26.43 -5.80
C PHE A 351 -8.58 -27.13 -4.81
N VAL A 352 -8.63 -26.60 -3.59
CA VAL A 352 -9.53 -27.03 -2.51
C VAL A 352 -10.33 -25.84 -1.97
N THR A 353 -11.49 -26.11 -1.39
CA THR A 353 -12.24 -25.16 -0.56
C THR A 353 -12.06 -25.49 0.92
N PRO A 354 -12.04 -24.49 1.83
CA PRO A 354 -12.03 -24.75 3.26
C PRO A 354 -13.40 -25.27 3.72
N SER A 355 -13.45 -25.90 4.89
CA SER A 355 -14.71 -26.40 5.49
C SER A 355 -15.68 -25.27 5.89
N THR A 356 -15.16 -24.08 6.18
CA THR A 356 -15.93 -22.85 6.42
C THR A 356 -15.02 -21.63 6.20
N MET A 357 -15.61 -20.49 5.82
CA MET A 357 -14.95 -19.19 5.71
C MET A 357 -15.39 -18.19 6.81
N ALA A 358 -16.23 -18.62 7.75
CA ALA A 358 -16.65 -17.80 8.89
C ALA A 358 -15.47 -17.50 9.84
N ALA A 359 -14.64 -18.51 10.12
CA ALA A 359 -13.47 -18.36 10.98
C ALA A 359 -12.27 -17.77 10.21
N VAL A 360 -11.85 -16.59 10.63
CA VAL A 360 -10.67 -15.85 10.15
C VAL A 360 -9.43 -16.76 10.05
N SER A 361 -9.12 -17.52 11.09
CA SER A 361 -7.97 -18.45 11.10
C SER A 361 -8.05 -19.55 10.04
N THR A 362 -9.23 -20.09 9.74
CA THR A 362 -9.40 -21.13 8.71
C THR A 362 -9.10 -20.59 7.31
N VAL A 363 -9.53 -19.35 7.04
CA VAL A 363 -9.25 -18.66 5.76
C VAL A 363 -7.75 -18.40 5.60
N GLN A 364 -7.05 -17.94 6.65
CA GLN A 364 -5.59 -17.75 6.60
C GLN A 364 -4.84 -19.05 6.35
N LEU A 365 -5.13 -20.12 7.10
CA LEU A 365 -4.46 -21.42 6.90
C LEU A 365 -4.68 -21.98 5.49
N TRP A 366 -5.87 -21.75 4.91
CA TRP A 366 -6.18 -22.12 3.52
C TRP A 366 -5.39 -21.29 2.50
N ILE A 367 -5.40 -19.95 2.64
CA ILE A 367 -4.72 -19.04 1.70
C ILE A 367 -3.20 -19.19 1.79
N SER A 368 -2.62 -19.24 2.99
CA SER A 368 -1.20 -19.51 3.19
C SER A 368 -0.76 -20.86 2.59
N GLY A 369 -1.60 -21.89 2.66
CA GLY A 369 -1.36 -23.17 1.99
C GLY A 369 -1.32 -23.04 0.47
N ILE A 370 -2.30 -22.31 -0.10
CA ILE A 370 -2.32 -21.99 -1.54
C ILE A 370 -1.09 -21.17 -1.95
N LEU A 371 -0.69 -20.15 -1.17
CA LEU A 371 0.45 -19.30 -1.47
C LEU A 371 1.77 -20.08 -1.51
N ALA A 372 1.99 -20.99 -0.55
CA ALA A 372 3.15 -21.87 -0.54
C ALA A 372 3.20 -22.76 -1.80
N ILE A 373 2.07 -23.38 -2.17
CA ILE A 373 2.00 -24.24 -3.35
C ILE A 373 2.15 -23.42 -4.66
N LEU A 374 1.49 -22.27 -4.76
CA LEU A 374 1.62 -21.35 -5.89
C LEU A 374 3.08 -20.94 -6.09
N ARG A 375 3.81 -20.65 -5.01
CA ARG A 375 5.24 -20.32 -5.06
C ARG A 375 6.08 -21.47 -5.63
N VAL A 376 5.76 -22.73 -5.30
CA VAL A 376 6.41 -23.91 -5.90
C VAL A 376 6.09 -24.04 -7.39
N LEU A 377 4.82 -23.85 -7.77
CA LEU A 377 4.40 -23.95 -9.17
C LEU A 377 5.11 -22.90 -10.05
N ILE A 378 5.24 -21.65 -9.58
CA ILE A 378 5.90 -20.58 -10.38
C ILE A 378 7.43 -20.65 -10.39
N SER A 379 8.07 -21.37 -9.46
CA SER A 379 9.54 -21.46 -9.36
C SER A 379 10.13 -22.77 -9.90
N GLN A 380 9.43 -23.91 -9.78
CA GLN A 380 9.97 -25.24 -10.11
C GLN A 380 9.28 -25.92 -11.31
N SER A 381 8.20 -25.34 -11.84
CA SER A 381 7.42 -25.87 -12.96
C SER A 381 7.24 -24.81 -14.06
N THR A 382 7.08 -25.25 -15.31
CA THR A 382 6.77 -24.38 -16.45
C THR A 382 5.26 -24.28 -16.66
N GLU A 383 4.82 -23.19 -17.30
CA GLU A 383 3.41 -22.94 -17.64
C GLU A 383 2.75 -24.16 -18.30
N ASP A 384 3.36 -24.73 -19.34
CA ASP A 384 2.77 -25.83 -20.11
C ASP A 384 2.53 -27.10 -19.27
N ILE A 385 3.43 -27.43 -18.34
CA ILE A 385 3.26 -28.58 -17.45
C ILE A 385 2.05 -28.35 -16.53
N VAL A 386 1.95 -27.17 -15.94
CA VAL A 386 0.84 -26.81 -15.04
C VAL A 386 -0.49 -26.83 -15.78
N LEU A 387 -0.57 -26.19 -16.96
CA LEU A 387 -1.79 -26.12 -17.75
C LEU A 387 -2.22 -27.50 -18.29
N SER A 388 -1.29 -28.35 -18.74
CA SER A 388 -1.60 -29.72 -19.17
C SER A 388 -2.23 -30.53 -18.04
N ARG A 389 -1.66 -30.49 -16.82
CA ARG A 389 -2.22 -31.23 -15.68
C ARG A 389 -3.56 -30.65 -15.21
N ILE A 390 -3.78 -29.33 -15.28
CA ILE A 390 -5.09 -28.73 -15.00
C ILE A 390 -6.16 -29.22 -16.00
N GLN A 391 -5.80 -29.32 -17.28
CA GLN A 391 -6.69 -29.82 -18.32
C GLN A 391 -7.04 -31.30 -18.14
N GLU A 392 -6.07 -32.13 -17.77
CA GLU A 392 -6.28 -33.57 -17.50
C GLU A 392 -7.05 -33.84 -16.20
N LEU A 393 -6.85 -33.01 -15.17
CA LEU A 393 -7.55 -33.13 -13.88
C LEU A 393 -8.94 -32.48 -13.90
N SER A 394 -9.28 -31.73 -14.94
CA SER A 394 -10.62 -31.13 -15.19
C SER A 394 -11.16 -30.26 -14.04
N PHE A 395 -10.31 -29.42 -13.44
CA PHE A 395 -10.75 -28.50 -12.38
C PHE A 395 -11.78 -27.48 -12.90
N SER A 396 -12.86 -27.28 -12.14
CA SER A 396 -13.91 -26.31 -12.46
C SER A 396 -13.47 -24.88 -12.13
N PRO A 397 -13.67 -23.89 -13.02
CA PRO A 397 -13.44 -22.47 -12.70
C PRO A 397 -14.41 -21.93 -11.64
N PHE A 398 -15.52 -22.62 -11.37
CA PHE A 398 -16.55 -22.20 -10.41
C PHE A 398 -16.29 -22.67 -8.96
N LEU A 399 -15.17 -23.36 -8.71
CA LEU A 399 -14.79 -23.92 -7.39
C LEU A 399 -14.91 -22.90 -6.25
N ILE A 400 -14.53 -21.64 -6.50
CA ILE A 400 -14.65 -20.51 -5.57
C ILE A 400 -15.39 -19.34 -6.24
N SER A 401 -16.55 -19.62 -6.84
CA SER A 401 -17.49 -18.60 -7.28
C SER A 401 -18.07 -17.80 -6.10
N CYS A 402 -18.55 -16.57 -6.34
CA CYS A 402 -19.12 -15.73 -5.28
C CYS A 402 -20.30 -16.40 -4.55
N GLN A 403 -21.08 -17.23 -5.25
CA GLN A 403 -22.16 -18.03 -4.65
C GLN A 403 -21.62 -19.05 -3.62
N VAL A 404 -20.50 -19.72 -3.92
CA VAL A 404 -19.86 -20.66 -3.00
C VAL A 404 -19.20 -19.92 -1.83
N ILE A 405 -18.54 -18.78 -2.10
CA ILE A 405 -17.91 -17.94 -1.06
C ILE A 405 -18.94 -17.47 -0.02
N ASN A 406 -20.10 -16.98 -0.47
CA ASN A 406 -21.16 -16.53 0.43
C ASN A 406 -21.68 -17.70 1.29
N ARG A 407 -22.04 -18.84 0.69
CA ARG A 407 -22.45 -20.05 1.43
C ARG A 407 -21.43 -20.50 2.47
N LEU A 408 -20.14 -20.48 2.14
CA LEU A 408 -19.06 -20.88 3.05
C LEU A 408 -18.86 -19.90 4.22
N ARG A 409 -19.20 -18.61 4.05
CA ARG A 409 -19.22 -17.61 5.13
C ARG A 409 -20.46 -17.73 6.01
N ASP A 410 -21.62 -17.94 5.40
CA ASP A 410 -22.92 -18.06 6.11
C ASP A 410 -23.04 -19.39 6.88
N GLY A 411 -22.16 -20.38 6.58
CA GLY A 411 -22.06 -21.64 7.30
C GLY A 411 -23.06 -22.72 6.87
N ASP A 412 -23.91 -22.43 5.89
CA ASP A 412 -24.91 -23.37 5.38
C ASP A 412 -24.26 -24.42 4.45
N SER A 413 -23.97 -25.58 5.05
CA SER A 413 -23.44 -26.75 4.36
C SER A 413 -24.55 -27.72 3.89
N THR A 414 -25.82 -27.32 3.99
CA THR A 414 -26.97 -28.22 3.81
C THR A 414 -27.72 -28.07 2.48
N SER A 415 -27.44 -27.05 1.66
CA SER A 415 -27.84 -27.08 0.25
C SER A 415 -26.74 -27.74 -0.61
N THR A 416 -26.93 -29.01 -0.98
CA THR A 416 -26.22 -29.58 -2.14
C THR A 416 -26.39 -28.65 -3.34
N PRO A 417 -25.39 -28.48 -4.22
CA PRO A 417 -25.65 -27.85 -5.51
C PRO A 417 -26.73 -28.69 -6.20
N GLU A 418 -27.87 -28.09 -6.52
CA GLU A 418 -28.76 -28.68 -7.50
C GLU A 418 -27.97 -28.76 -8.80
N GLU A 419 -27.63 -29.98 -9.21
CA GLU A 419 -27.11 -30.24 -10.55
C GLU A 419 -28.22 -29.97 -11.57
N HIS A 420 -28.42 -28.69 -11.88
CA HIS A 420 -29.06 -28.25 -13.12
C HIS A 420 -28.12 -28.60 -14.28
N SER A 421 -28.05 -29.90 -14.55
CA SER A 421 -27.33 -30.49 -15.65
C SER A 421 -28.17 -30.36 -16.91
N GLU A 422 -27.92 -29.32 -17.72
CA GLU A 422 -28.36 -29.32 -19.12
C GLU A 422 -27.50 -28.41 -20.01
N GLY A 423 -27.06 -28.95 -21.16
CA GLY A 423 -27.05 -28.12 -22.38
C GLY A 423 -25.73 -27.58 -22.95
N LYS A 424 -24.55 -27.74 -22.33
CA LYS A 424 -23.22 -27.63 -23.02
C LYS A 424 -22.04 -27.97 -22.10
N GLN A 425 -21.22 -28.95 -22.47
CA GLN A 425 -19.83 -29.01 -21.99
C GLN A 425 -19.02 -27.88 -22.65
N MET A 426 -19.12 -26.68 -22.10
CA MET A 426 -18.23 -25.58 -22.43
C MET A 426 -16.84 -25.97 -21.89
N LYS A 427 -15.95 -26.45 -22.75
CA LYS A 427 -14.58 -26.79 -22.37
C LYS A 427 -13.83 -25.53 -21.95
N HIS A 428 -13.84 -25.24 -20.65
CA HIS A 428 -13.09 -24.13 -20.08
C HIS A 428 -11.59 -24.33 -20.31
N LEU A 429 -10.89 -23.26 -20.66
CA LEU A 429 -9.45 -23.30 -20.89
C LEU A 429 -8.71 -23.45 -19.55
N PRO A 430 -7.66 -24.29 -19.44
CA PRO A 430 -6.94 -24.48 -18.18
C PRO A 430 -6.30 -23.17 -17.68
N GLU A 431 -5.84 -22.30 -18.58
CA GLU A 431 -5.33 -20.96 -18.25
C GLU A 431 -6.42 -20.03 -17.67
N GLU A 432 -7.67 -20.23 -18.07
CA GLU A 432 -8.82 -19.44 -17.63
C GLU A 432 -9.29 -19.90 -16.24
N THR A 433 -9.32 -21.21 -15.99
CA THR A 433 -9.55 -21.79 -14.64
C THR A 433 -8.51 -21.32 -13.64
N PHE A 434 -7.22 -21.40 -13.99
CA PHE A 434 -6.14 -20.95 -13.11
C PHE A 434 -6.20 -19.44 -12.83
N SER A 435 -6.45 -18.63 -13.88
CA SER A 435 -6.55 -17.17 -13.73
C SER A 435 -7.77 -16.76 -12.89
N ARG A 436 -8.95 -17.35 -13.11
CA ARG A 436 -10.13 -17.08 -12.27
C ARG A 436 -9.87 -17.42 -10.81
N PHE A 437 -9.28 -18.58 -10.53
CA PHE A 437 -8.97 -19.02 -9.16
C PHE A 437 -8.11 -17.98 -8.41
N LEU A 438 -7.01 -17.51 -9.02
CA LEU A 438 -6.17 -16.48 -8.37
C LEU A 438 -6.89 -15.13 -8.19
N LEU A 439 -7.73 -14.72 -9.14
CA LEU A 439 -8.50 -13.47 -9.04
C LEU A 439 -9.60 -13.54 -7.96
N GLN A 440 -10.25 -14.69 -7.77
CA GLN A 440 -11.21 -14.87 -6.68
C GLN A 440 -10.52 -14.84 -5.31
N LEU A 441 -9.31 -15.39 -5.17
CA LEU A 441 -8.52 -15.26 -3.94
C LEU A 441 -8.14 -13.81 -3.61
N VAL A 442 -7.78 -13.01 -4.63
CA VAL A 442 -7.57 -11.56 -4.44
C VAL A 442 -8.87 -10.90 -3.96
N GLY A 443 -10.02 -11.23 -4.53
CA GLY A 443 -11.32 -10.70 -4.11
C GLY A 443 -11.69 -11.06 -2.66
N ILE A 444 -11.49 -12.32 -2.25
CA ILE A 444 -11.71 -12.79 -0.86
C ILE A 444 -10.84 -11.99 0.12
N LEU A 445 -9.55 -11.84 -0.18
CA LEU A 445 -8.60 -11.11 0.69
C LEU A 445 -8.92 -9.61 0.77
N LEU A 446 -9.20 -8.97 -0.37
CA LEU A 446 -9.59 -7.56 -0.41
C LEU A 446 -10.88 -7.30 0.37
N GLU A 447 -11.85 -8.20 0.25
CA GLU A 447 -13.11 -8.09 0.99
C GLU A 447 -12.91 -8.27 2.48
N ASP A 448 -12.22 -9.34 2.91
CA ASP A 448 -11.92 -9.59 4.32
C ASP A 448 -11.14 -8.42 4.96
N ILE A 449 -10.18 -7.80 4.25
CA ILE A 449 -9.39 -6.66 4.77
C ILE A 449 -10.22 -5.36 4.85
N VAL A 450 -11.23 -5.19 3.99
CA VAL A 450 -12.05 -3.96 3.93
C VAL A 450 -13.26 -4.04 4.87
N THR A 451 -13.90 -5.20 5.00
CA THR A 451 -15.17 -5.32 5.75
C THR A 451 -14.96 -5.71 7.22
N LYS A 452 -13.96 -6.51 7.55
CA LYS A 452 -13.76 -7.03 8.91
C LYS A 452 -13.05 -6.01 9.78
N GLN A 453 -13.68 -5.57 10.87
CA GLN A 453 -13.10 -4.55 11.74
C GLN A 453 -11.97 -5.13 12.64
N PRO A 454 -10.79 -4.47 12.68
CA PRO A 454 -9.72 -4.88 13.60
C PRO A 454 -10.19 -4.71 15.06
N LYS A 455 -9.83 -5.68 15.91
CA LYS A 455 -10.20 -5.84 17.33
C LYS A 455 -11.61 -6.36 17.62
N VAL A 456 -12.52 -6.36 16.65
CA VAL A 456 -13.87 -6.96 16.82
C VAL A 456 -13.86 -8.40 16.33
N GLU A 457 -13.45 -8.61 15.08
CA GLU A 457 -13.48 -9.94 14.42
C GLU A 457 -12.07 -10.53 14.24
N MET A 458 -11.04 -9.67 14.23
CA MET A 458 -9.65 -10.02 13.93
C MET A 458 -8.70 -9.40 14.95
N SER A 459 -7.69 -10.15 15.40
CA SER A 459 -6.57 -9.55 16.14
C SER A 459 -5.66 -8.72 15.22
N GLU A 460 -4.90 -7.78 15.79
CA GLU A 460 -3.93 -6.97 15.04
C GLU A 460 -2.90 -7.84 14.29
N GLN A 461 -2.43 -8.93 14.92
CA GLN A 461 -1.51 -9.89 14.29
C GLN A 461 -2.14 -10.61 13.09
N GLN A 462 -3.39 -11.08 13.20
CA GLN A 462 -4.09 -11.72 12.10
C GLN A 462 -4.33 -10.74 10.94
N HIS A 463 -4.76 -9.51 11.23
CA HIS A 463 -4.94 -8.47 10.22
C HIS A 463 -3.62 -8.12 9.51
N THR A 464 -2.51 -7.98 10.24
CA THR A 464 -1.16 -7.80 9.65
C THR A 464 -0.79 -8.98 8.74
N PHE A 465 -1.09 -10.21 9.15
CA PHE A 465 -0.78 -11.39 8.34
C PHE A 465 -1.64 -11.47 7.08
N TYR A 466 -2.95 -11.17 7.13
CA TYR A 466 -3.82 -11.03 5.94
C TYR A 466 -3.25 -10.05 4.91
N CYS A 467 -2.76 -8.90 5.37
CA CYS A 467 -2.13 -7.90 4.50
C CYS A 467 -0.85 -8.43 3.84
N GLN A 468 -0.09 -9.28 4.54
CA GLN A 468 1.12 -9.94 4.02
C GLN A 468 0.78 -11.09 3.06
N GLU A 469 -0.30 -11.84 3.30
CA GLU A 469 -0.84 -12.85 2.39
C GLU A 469 -1.29 -12.21 1.06
N LEU A 470 -2.07 -11.12 1.12
CA LEU A 470 -2.45 -10.36 -0.05
C LEU A 470 -1.22 -9.77 -0.76
N GLY A 471 -0.28 -9.16 -0.04
CA GLY A 471 0.98 -8.70 -0.61
C GLY A 471 1.72 -9.81 -1.35
N THR A 472 1.83 -11.00 -0.76
CA THR A 472 2.48 -12.16 -1.37
C THR A 472 1.73 -12.65 -2.63
N LEU A 473 0.40 -12.69 -2.60
CA LEU A 473 -0.44 -13.06 -3.74
C LEU A 473 -0.25 -12.09 -4.92
N LEU A 474 -0.29 -10.78 -4.64
CA LEU A 474 -0.10 -9.75 -5.66
C LEU A 474 1.32 -9.82 -6.25
N MET A 475 2.34 -10.12 -5.44
CA MET A 475 3.71 -10.31 -5.92
C MET A 475 3.87 -11.56 -6.81
N CYS A 476 3.20 -12.67 -6.47
CA CYS A 476 3.09 -13.85 -7.34
C CYS A 476 2.45 -13.48 -8.68
N LEU A 477 1.34 -12.73 -8.69
CA LEU A 477 0.65 -12.28 -9.90
C LEU A 477 1.52 -11.35 -10.76
N ILE A 478 2.18 -10.37 -10.15
CA ILE A 478 3.12 -9.47 -10.83
C ILE A 478 4.25 -10.27 -11.48
N HIS A 479 4.79 -11.29 -10.81
CA HIS A 479 5.81 -12.16 -11.40
C HIS A 479 5.27 -13.00 -12.57
N ILE A 480 4.08 -13.59 -12.43
CA ILE A 480 3.41 -14.35 -13.51
C ILE A 480 3.29 -13.47 -14.77
N PHE A 481 2.79 -12.24 -14.62
CA PHE A 481 2.55 -11.33 -15.74
C PHE A 481 3.83 -10.66 -16.29
N LYS A 482 4.78 -10.26 -15.43
CA LYS A 482 5.99 -9.51 -15.82
C LYS A 482 7.17 -10.38 -16.25
N SER A 483 7.24 -11.65 -15.84
CA SER A 483 8.36 -12.55 -16.19
C SER A 483 8.37 -12.99 -17.66
N GLY A 484 7.22 -12.94 -18.34
CA GLY A 484 7.07 -13.47 -19.70
C GLY A 484 7.14 -15.00 -19.82
N MET A 485 7.21 -15.72 -18.69
CA MET A 485 7.22 -17.19 -18.60
C MET A 485 5.81 -17.81 -18.60
N PHE A 486 4.79 -17.03 -18.23
CA PHE A 486 3.40 -17.48 -18.08
C PHE A 486 2.47 -16.71 -19.03
N ARG A 487 2.70 -16.85 -20.34
CA ARG A 487 2.05 -16.01 -21.36
C ARG A 487 0.58 -16.35 -21.56
N ARG A 488 0.20 -17.63 -21.47
CA ARG A 488 -1.19 -18.08 -21.63
C ARG A 488 -2.06 -17.65 -20.45
N ILE A 489 -1.54 -17.77 -19.23
CA ILE A 489 -2.16 -17.29 -17.99
C ILE A 489 -2.29 -15.76 -18.04
N THR A 490 -1.24 -15.03 -18.43
CA THR A 490 -1.31 -13.57 -18.59
C THR A 490 -2.39 -13.16 -19.58
N ALA A 491 -2.42 -13.78 -20.77
CA ALA A 491 -3.45 -13.51 -21.77
C ALA A 491 -4.86 -13.89 -21.31
N ALA A 492 -5.02 -14.93 -20.49
CA ALA A 492 -6.31 -15.28 -19.88
C ALA A 492 -6.75 -14.25 -18.84
N ALA A 493 -5.85 -13.79 -17.97
CA ALA A 493 -6.13 -12.72 -17.01
C ALA A 493 -6.54 -11.42 -17.71
N THR A 494 -5.81 -10.98 -18.75
CA THR A 494 -6.20 -9.81 -19.56
C THR A 494 -7.60 -9.97 -20.17
N ARG A 495 -7.95 -11.16 -20.68
CA ARG A 495 -9.32 -11.42 -21.17
C ARG A 495 -10.36 -11.32 -20.05
N LEU A 496 -10.09 -11.91 -18.88
CA LEU A 496 -11.00 -11.87 -17.73
C LEU A 496 -11.23 -10.45 -17.20
N PHE A 497 -10.20 -9.59 -17.21
CA PHE A 497 -10.31 -8.18 -16.81
C PHE A 497 -11.01 -7.28 -17.83
N THR A 498 -11.12 -7.71 -19.09
CA THR A 498 -11.78 -6.98 -20.18
C THR A 498 -13.15 -7.54 -20.54
N SER A 499 -13.45 -8.78 -20.15
CA SER A 499 -14.76 -9.39 -20.28
C SER A 499 -15.66 -9.04 -19.10
N ASP A 500 -16.74 -8.33 -19.37
CA ASP A 500 -17.88 -8.15 -18.44
C ASP A 500 -18.71 -9.44 -18.25
N GLY A 501 -18.13 -10.58 -18.62
CA GLY A 501 -18.82 -11.83 -18.90
C GLY A 501 -18.94 -12.75 -17.69
N CYS A 502 -19.84 -12.41 -16.76
CA CYS A 502 -20.67 -13.30 -15.94
C CYS A 502 -21.24 -12.52 -14.74
N GLU A 503 -22.31 -11.75 -14.95
CA GLU A 503 -22.97 -10.98 -13.88
C GLU A 503 -23.29 -11.86 -12.66
N GLY A 504 -22.73 -11.51 -11.50
CA GLY A 504 -23.06 -12.10 -10.20
C GLY A 504 -22.35 -13.41 -9.79
N SER A 505 -21.62 -14.11 -10.67
CA SER A 505 -20.97 -15.39 -10.29
C SER A 505 -19.51 -15.26 -9.84
N PHE A 506 -18.84 -14.16 -10.18
CA PHE A 506 -17.43 -13.89 -9.89
C PHE A 506 -17.22 -12.41 -9.53
N TYR A 507 -16.19 -12.08 -8.74
CA TYR A 507 -15.84 -10.67 -8.50
C TYR A 507 -15.50 -9.94 -9.81
N SER A 508 -16.21 -8.86 -10.11
CA SER A 508 -15.94 -7.97 -11.25
C SER A 508 -14.74 -7.07 -10.98
N LEU A 509 -14.08 -6.60 -12.05
CA LEU A 509 -12.97 -5.65 -11.95
C LEU A 509 -13.40 -4.35 -11.24
N GLU A 510 -14.59 -3.84 -11.54
CA GLU A 510 -15.12 -2.65 -10.85
C GLU A 510 -15.33 -2.89 -9.35
N GLY A 511 -15.83 -4.06 -8.95
CA GLY A 511 -15.98 -4.46 -7.55
C GLY A 511 -14.64 -4.65 -6.83
N LEU A 512 -13.60 -5.14 -7.51
CA LEU A 512 -12.25 -5.23 -6.97
C LEU A 512 -11.63 -3.83 -6.82
N ASN A 513 -11.71 -2.98 -7.85
CA ASN A 513 -11.24 -1.60 -7.82
C ASN A 513 -11.95 -0.79 -6.72
N GLY A 514 -13.25 -0.99 -6.50
CA GLY A 514 -14.00 -0.38 -5.40
C GLY A 514 -13.43 -0.72 -4.01
N ARG A 515 -13.09 -2.00 -3.77
CA ARG A 515 -12.44 -2.43 -2.53
C ARG A 515 -11.03 -1.85 -2.40
N VAL A 516 -10.20 -1.91 -3.46
CA VAL A 516 -8.84 -1.35 -3.44
C VAL A 516 -8.83 0.18 -3.21
N ARG A 517 -9.82 0.91 -3.75
CA ARG A 517 -10.01 2.36 -3.50
C ARG A 517 -10.16 2.65 -2.01
N SER A 518 -10.97 1.87 -1.28
CA SER A 518 -11.13 2.02 0.17
C SER A 518 -9.85 1.73 0.97
N MET A 519 -8.88 1.02 0.38
CA MET A 519 -7.57 0.75 0.99
C MET A 519 -6.53 1.87 0.78
N VAL A 520 -6.81 2.90 -0.03
CA VAL A 520 -5.92 4.07 -0.21
C VAL A 520 -5.53 4.76 1.11
N PRO A 521 -6.44 5.04 2.06
CA PRO A 521 -6.08 5.64 3.34
C PRO A 521 -5.30 4.70 4.27
N THR A 522 -5.46 3.38 4.16
CA THR A 522 -4.96 2.40 5.16
C THR A 522 -3.71 1.64 4.70
N HIS A 523 -3.68 1.15 3.46
CA HIS A 523 -2.67 0.21 2.95
C HIS A 523 -2.08 0.65 1.60
N PRO A 524 -1.42 1.83 1.53
CA PRO A 524 -0.98 2.42 0.27
C PRO A 524 -0.02 1.53 -0.54
N ALA A 525 0.79 0.70 0.11
CA ALA A 525 1.70 -0.23 -0.57
C ALA A 525 0.95 -1.32 -1.37
N LEU A 526 -0.14 -1.88 -0.81
CA LEU A 526 -0.94 -2.90 -1.50
C LEU A 526 -1.69 -2.31 -2.69
N VAL A 527 -2.17 -1.07 -2.56
CA VAL A 527 -2.78 -0.32 -3.68
C VAL A 527 -1.78 -0.12 -4.81
N LEU A 528 -0.50 0.18 -4.52
CA LEU A 528 0.54 0.32 -5.56
C LEU A 528 0.86 -1.01 -6.26
N LEU A 529 0.83 -2.15 -5.55
CA LEU A 529 0.94 -3.47 -6.17
C LEU A 529 -0.25 -3.77 -7.09
N TRP A 530 -1.48 -3.40 -6.70
CA TRP A 530 -2.66 -3.52 -7.57
C TRP A 530 -2.55 -2.63 -8.81
N CYS A 531 -2.13 -1.37 -8.66
CA CYS A 531 -1.85 -0.47 -9.78
C CYS A 531 -0.85 -1.08 -10.79
N GLN A 532 0.20 -1.76 -10.32
CA GLN A 532 1.13 -2.46 -11.20
C GLN A 532 0.46 -3.63 -11.95
N ILE A 533 -0.43 -4.39 -11.31
CA ILE A 533 -1.18 -5.47 -11.97
C ILE A 533 -2.07 -4.91 -13.08
N LEU A 534 -2.81 -3.82 -12.81
CA LEU A 534 -3.67 -3.17 -13.80
C LEU A 534 -2.88 -2.73 -15.04
N LEU A 535 -1.68 -2.17 -14.87
CA LEU A 535 -0.78 -1.84 -15.99
C LEU A 535 -0.33 -3.10 -16.76
N LEU A 536 0.04 -4.18 -16.06
CA LEU A 536 0.50 -5.42 -16.71
C LEU A 536 -0.59 -6.12 -17.52
N VAL A 537 -1.87 -5.91 -17.19
CA VAL A 537 -3.01 -6.41 -17.98
C VAL A 537 -3.54 -5.39 -19.00
N ASN A 538 -2.85 -4.27 -19.19
CA ASN A 538 -3.21 -3.15 -20.07
C ASN A 538 -4.54 -2.46 -19.72
N HIS A 539 -4.95 -2.46 -18.44
CA HIS A 539 -6.12 -1.74 -17.97
C HIS A 539 -5.78 -0.27 -17.67
N THR A 540 -5.92 0.58 -18.69
CA THR A 540 -5.61 2.01 -18.65
C THR A 540 -6.86 2.90 -18.59
N ASP A 541 -7.95 2.44 -17.94
CA ASP A 541 -9.17 3.25 -17.81
C ASP A 541 -8.89 4.57 -17.06
N HIS A 542 -9.19 5.68 -17.74
CA HIS A 542 -9.03 7.02 -17.24
C HIS A 542 -9.83 7.26 -15.94
N ARG A 543 -10.95 6.56 -15.70
CA ARG A 543 -11.72 6.70 -14.46
C ARG A 543 -10.90 6.33 -13.23
N TRP A 544 -10.28 5.15 -13.25
CA TRP A 544 -9.41 4.67 -12.17
C TRP A 544 -8.16 5.55 -12.03
N TRP A 545 -7.41 5.73 -13.12
CA TRP A 545 -6.11 6.40 -13.06
C TRP A 545 -6.22 7.88 -12.67
N ALA A 546 -7.26 8.60 -13.12
CA ALA A 546 -7.46 9.98 -12.75
C ALA A 546 -7.78 10.17 -11.25
N GLU A 547 -8.56 9.25 -10.68
CA GLU A 547 -8.91 9.29 -9.27
C GLU A 547 -7.70 8.99 -8.37
N VAL A 548 -6.94 7.95 -8.70
CA VAL A 548 -5.74 7.53 -7.96
C VAL A 548 -4.61 8.55 -8.06
N GLN A 549 -4.44 9.19 -9.22
CA GLN A 549 -3.45 10.25 -9.43
C GLN A 549 -3.93 11.64 -9.00
N GLN A 550 -5.19 11.77 -8.55
CA GLN A 550 -5.88 13.04 -8.29
C GLN A 550 -5.70 14.06 -9.42
N THR A 551 -5.77 13.62 -10.69
CA THR A 551 -5.69 14.55 -11.81
C THR A 551 -6.99 15.36 -11.89
N PRO A 552 -6.92 16.70 -12.03
CA PRO A 552 -8.09 17.48 -12.42
C PRO A 552 -8.50 17.02 -13.83
N LYS A 553 -9.74 16.56 -14.00
CA LYS A 553 -10.12 15.59 -15.05
C LYS A 553 -10.50 16.29 -16.36
N ARG A 554 -10.22 15.70 -17.54
CA ARG A 554 -10.86 16.10 -18.83
C ARG A 554 -11.84 14.99 -19.32
N HIS A 555 -13.04 15.34 -19.82
CA HIS A 555 -13.92 14.50 -20.68
C HIS A 555 -14.05 15.10 -22.09
N SER A 556 -13.59 14.37 -23.11
CA SER A 556 -13.78 14.74 -24.52
C SER A 556 -15.22 14.49 -24.99
N LEU A 557 -15.75 15.37 -25.87
CA LEU A 557 -17.10 15.28 -26.42
C LEU A 557 -17.15 14.45 -27.71
N SER A 558 -17.51 13.17 -27.59
CA SER A 558 -17.81 12.29 -28.74
C SER A 558 -19.19 11.63 -28.61
N CYS A 559 -20.18 12.24 -29.27
CA CYS A 559 -21.45 11.69 -29.77
C CYS A 559 -22.43 10.89 -28.89
N THR A 560 -23.71 11.25 -29.10
CA THR A 560 -24.94 10.43 -29.03
C THR A 560 -25.45 9.89 -27.68
N LYS A 561 -26.78 9.97 -27.54
CA LYS A 561 -27.57 9.61 -26.35
C LYS A 561 -27.67 8.09 -26.16
N SER A 562 -27.56 7.64 -24.91
CA SER A 562 -28.34 6.52 -24.37
C SER A 562 -28.62 6.76 -22.87
N LEU A 563 -29.68 6.15 -22.35
CA LEU A 563 -30.26 6.44 -21.02
C LEU A 563 -30.15 5.24 -20.08
N SER A 564 -29.75 5.47 -18.83
CA SER A 564 -30.27 4.75 -17.65
C SER A 564 -29.91 5.51 -16.35
N PRO A 565 -30.78 5.53 -15.33
CA PRO A 565 -30.46 6.08 -14.01
C PRO A 565 -30.36 4.97 -12.94
N GLN A 566 -29.38 5.06 -12.05
CA GLN A 566 -29.46 4.45 -10.72
C GLN A 566 -28.93 5.45 -9.67
N ILE A 567 -29.56 5.41 -8.50
CA ILE A 567 -29.40 6.34 -7.39
C ILE A 567 -28.90 5.55 -6.18
N THR A 568 -27.85 6.04 -5.53
CA THR A 568 -27.59 5.81 -4.09
C THR A 568 -26.87 7.03 -3.53
N GLY A 569 -27.39 7.60 -2.43
CA GLY A 569 -26.55 8.33 -1.47
C GLY A 569 -25.61 7.35 -0.74
N GLU A 570 -24.86 7.74 0.27
CA GLU A 570 -24.83 8.97 1.07
C GLU A 570 -23.37 9.26 1.42
N GLU A 571 -23.04 10.50 1.83
CA GLU A 571 -22.11 10.78 2.95
C GLU A 571 -21.97 12.30 3.11
N GLU A 572 -22.28 12.79 4.32
CA GLU A 572 -22.07 14.17 4.73
C GLU A 572 -20.59 14.40 5.02
N GLU A 573 -19.99 15.53 4.63
CA GLU A 573 -18.81 16.01 5.35
C GLU A 573 -18.69 17.55 5.41
N SER A 574 -18.07 18.00 6.50
CA SER A 574 -18.26 19.31 7.11
C SER A 574 -17.18 20.36 6.80
N ASP A 575 -17.60 21.62 6.77
CA ASP A 575 -16.86 22.84 7.08
C ASP A 575 -15.33 22.91 6.84
N SER A 576 -15.00 23.59 5.74
CA SER A 576 -13.95 24.62 5.61
C SER A 576 -12.85 24.76 6.69
N ALA A 577 -11.72 24.09 6.45
CA ALA A 577 -10.39 24.60 6.80
C ALA A 577 -9.36 24.06 5.79
N ALA A 578 -8.19 24.69 5.67
CA ALA A 578 -7.14 24.26 4.74
C ALA A 578 -6.55 22.89 5.13
N GLN A 579 -7.19 21.79 4.68
CA GLN A 579 -6.79 20.43 5.02
C GLN A 579 -5.42 20.09 4.42
N LEU A 580 -4.47 19.77 5.31
CA LEU A 580 -3.23 19.10 4.98
C LEU A 580 -3.56 17.71 4.39
N GLY A 581 -3.22 17.49 3.13
CA GLY A 581 -3.55 16.24 2.42
C GLY A 581 -2.97 15.00 3.10
N MET A 582 -3.76 13.94 3.17
CA MET A 582 -3.41 12.68 3.83
C MET A 582 -2.15 12.03 3.22
N CYS A 583 -1.14 11.74 4.04
CA CYS A 583 0.16 11.23 3.58
C CYS A 583 0.07 9.91 2.78
N ASN A 584 -0.79 8.97 3.20
CA ASN A 584 -0.97 7.69 2.49
C ASN A 584 -1.56 7.90 1.09
N ARG A 585 -2.45 8.89 0.92
CA ARG A 585 -3.00 9.26 -0.38
C ARG A 585 -1.93 9.88 -1.29
N GLU A 586 -1.03 10.70 -0.75
CA GLU A 586 0.11 11.25 -1.51
C GLU A 586 1.15 10.18 -1.90
N VAL A 587 1.36 9.15 -1.07
CA VAL A 587 2.16 7.96 -1.42
C VAL A 587 1.54 7.23 -2.61
N VAL A 588 0.25 6.95 -2.57
CA VAL A 588 -0.47 6.32 -3.70
C VAL A 588 -0.39 7.20 -4.94
N ARG A 589 -0.67 8.50 -4.82
CA ARG A 589 -0.69 9.45 -5.94
C ARG A 589 0.66 9.51 -6.67
N ARG A 590 1.76 9.67 -5.92
CA ARG A 590 3.12 9.70 -6.50
C ARG A 590 3.55 8.34 -7.03
N GLY A 591 3.27 7.27 -6.29
CA GLY A 591 3.64 5.91 -6.70
C GLY A 591 2.93 5.48 -7.97
N ALA A 592 1.61 5.70 -8.07
CA ALA A 592 0.80 5.37 -9.23
C ALA A 592 1.23 6.15 -10.48
N LEU A 593 1.59 7.44 -10.33
CA LEU A 593 2.16 8.23 -11.41
C LEU A 593 3.51 7.67 -11.89
N ILE A 594 4.41 7.30 -10.98
CA ILE A 594 5.72 6.70 -11.35
C ILE A 594 5.52 5.36 -12.08
N LEU A 595 4.63 4.50 -11.60
CA LEU A 595 4.30 3.22 -12.25
C LEU A 595 3.70 3.44 -13.65
N PHE A 596 2.80 4.41 -13.80
CA PHE A 596 2.22 4.77 -15.09
C PHE A 596 3.28 5.29 -16.08
N CYS A 597 4.23 6.10 -15.62
CA CYS A 597 5.37 6.54 -16.43
C CYS A 597 6.29 5.37 -16.84
N ASP A 598 6.60 4.43 -15.95
CA ASP A 598 7.40 3.21 -16.24
C ASP A 598 6.73 2.36 -17.34
N TYR A 599 5.40 2.23 -17.27
CA TYR A 599 4.60 1.55 -18.29
C TYR A 599 4.59 2.27 -19.65
N VAL A 600 4.39 3.60 -19.67
CA VAL A 600 4.43 4.39 -20.93
C VAL A 600 5.80 4.31 -21.60
N VAL A 601 6.89 4.46 -20.83
CA VAL A 601 8.27 4.31 -21.34
C VAL A 601 8.53 2.89 -21.86
N SER A 602 7.90 1.87 -21.28
CA SER A 602 8.01 0.48 -21.74
C SER A 602 7.22 0.18 -23.03
N LEU A 603 6.25 1.03 -23.39
CA LEU A 603 5.45 0.91 -24.62
C LEU A 603 6.05 1.66 -25.81
N GLU A 604 6.84 2.72 -25.57
CA GLU A 604 7.49 3.44 -26.66
C GLU A 604 8.60 2.59 -27.29
N PRO A 605 8.53 2.25 -28.60
CA PRO A 605 9.70 1.72 -29.29
C PRO A 605 10.78 2.81 -29.30
N PRO A 606 12.09 2.46 -29.30
CA PRO A 606 13.16 3.44 -29.34
C PRO A 606 13.07 4.28 -30.62
N ALA A 607 12.46 5.45 -30.50
CA ALA A 607 12.31 6.38 -31.60
C ALA A 607 13.70 6.75 -32.12
N ARG A 608 13.91 6.57 -33.42
CA ARG A 608 15.15 7.01 -34.08
C ARG A 608 15.38 8.48 -33.74
N GLY A 609 16.60 8.82 -33.32
CA GLY A 609 17.01 10.22 -33.21
C GLY A 609 16.75 10.93 -34.55
N GLY A 610 15.99 12.03 -34.49
CA GLY A 610 15.53 12.76 -35.67
C GLY A 610 14.67 13.94 -35.26
N ASP A 611 15.23 15.13 -35.40
CA ASP A 611 14.60 16.46 -35.41
C ASP A 611 13.18 16.62 -34.85
N ARG A 612 13.10 17.25 -33.67
CA ARG A 612 12.07 18.31 -33.50
C ARG A 612 12.50 19.50 -34.35
N GLY A 613 12.06 19.49 -35.61
CA GLY A 613 12.35 20.52 -36.58
C GLY A 613 12.00 21.91 -36.05
N ARG A 614 12.99 22.80 -36.08
CA ARG A 614 12.80 24.24 -35.97
C ARG A 614 11.95 24.70 -37.16
N VAL A 615 10.79 25.29 -36.90
CA VAL A 615 10.08 26.12 -37.88
C VAL A 615 9.91 27.50 -37.26
N GLU A 616 10.66 28.46 -37.79
CA GLU A 616 10.48 29.88 -37.49
C GLU A 616 9.38 30.47 -38.39
N GLY A 617 8.70 31.52 -37.91
CA GLY A 617 8.26 32.60 -38.80
C GLY A 617 6.79 32.68 -39.20
N ALA A 618 5.96 33.24 -38.31
CA ALA A 618 4.90 34.16 -38.70
C ALA A 618 4.71 35.23 -37.61
N VAL A 619 5.47 36.32 -37.71
CA VAL A 619 5.42 37.44 -36.76
C VAL A 619 4.15 38.26 -37.00
N TRP A 620 3.17 38.15 -36.10
CA TRP A 620 2.07 39.12 -35.99
C TRP A 620 2.40 40.20 -34.96
N SER A 621 3.46 40.97 -35.24
CA SER A 621 3.81 42.15 -34.46
C SER A 621 2.84 43.29 -34.75
N LEU A 622 1.73 43.36 -34.02
CA LEU A 622 0.89 44.56 -33.94
C LEU A 622 0.89 45.11 -32.52
N CYS A 623 1.67 46.17 -32.39
CA CYS A 623 1.95 46.93 -31.17
C CYS A 623 0.68 47.70 -30.71
N PRO A 624 0.59 48.18 -29.44
CA PRO A 624 -0.57 48.95 -28.95
C PRO A 624 -0.97 50.28 -29.63
N PRO A 625 -0.24 50.93 -30.57
CA PRO A 625 -0.67 52.23 -31.13
C PRO A 625 -1.98 52.22 -31.93
N CYS A 626 -2.46 51.08 -32.43
CA CYS A 626 -3.61 51.04 -33.34
C CYS A 626 -4.93 51.55 -32.72
N LEU A 627 -5.05 51.59 -31.40
CA LEU A 627 -6.19 52.19 -30.68
C LEU A 627 -6.33 53.72 -30.86
N HIS A 628 -5.29 54.41 -31.33
CA HIS A 628 -5.34 55.84 -31.68
C HIS A 628 -5.74 56.10 -33.15
N SER A 629 -5.80 55.07 -34.01
CA SER A 629 -6.10 55.21 -35.45
C SER A 629 -7.57 54.93 -35.80
N LEU A 630 -8.44 54.71 -34.81
CA LEU A 630 -9.85 54.41 -34.98
C LEU A 630 -10.69 55.59 -34.48
N GLU A 631 -11.45 56.21 -35.38
CA GLU A 631 -12.16 57.47 -35.13
C GLU A 631 -13.45 57.31 -34.31
N THR A 632 -13.96 56.08 -34.16
CA THR A 632 -15.19 55.80 -33.40
C THR A 632 -14.98 54.72 -32.34
N GLU A 633 -15.66 54.85 -31.19
CA GLU A 633 -15.59 53.88 -30.08
C GLU A 633 -16.09 52.48 -30.51
N ASN A 634 -17.11 52.43 -31.37
CA ASN A 634 -17.66 51.19 -31.92
C ASN A 634 -16.61 50.36 -32.69
N GLN A 635 -15.74 51.00 -33.49
CA GLN A 635 -14.67 50.30 -34.21
C GLN A 635 -13.63 49.68 -33.25
N LYS A 636 -13.32 50.38 -32.15
CA LYS A 636 -12.39 49.87 -31.12
C LYS A 636 -12.96 48.63 -30.45
N TYR A 637 -14.27 48.62 -30.15
CA TYR A 637 -14.96 47.47 -29.57
C TYR A 637 -15.03 46.27 -30.52
N CYS A 638 -15.40 46.48 -31.80
CA CYS A 638 -15.42 45.40 -32.78
C CYS A 638 -14.05 44.71 -32.91
N LEU A 639 -12.95 45.46 -32.87
CA LEU A 639 -11.59 44.92 -32.91
C LEU A 639 -11.28 43.98 -31.73
N ILE A 640 -11.75 44.32 -30.51
CA ILE A 640 -11.54 43.51 -29.30
C ILE A 640 -12.28 42.18 -29.40
N ILE A 641 -13.55 42.19 -29.82
CA ILE A 641 -14.30 40.94 -30.05
C ILE A 641 -13.67 40.09 -31.14
N HIS A 642 -13.26 40.69 -32.27
CA HIS A 642 -12.58 39.93 -33.32
C HIS A 642 -11.28 39.29 -32.81
N ARG A 643 -10.59 39.89 -31.82
CA ARG A 643 -9.39 39.33 -31.19
C ARG A 643 -9.70 38.18 -30.22
N ASP A 644 -10.70 38.32 -29.36
CA ASP A 644 -11.11 37.25 -28.43
C ASP A 644 -11.77 36.06 -29.16
N VAL A 645 -12.51 36.34 -30.24
CA VAL A 645 -13.04 35.33 -31.17
C VAL A 645 -11.90 34.66 -31.94
N ALA A 646 -10.89 35.40 -32.41
CA ALA A 646 -9.72 34.81 -33.07
C ALA A 646 -8.88 33.92 -32.13
N LEU A 647 -8.69 34.32 -30.86
CA LEU A 647 -8.06 33.48 -29.84
C LEU A 647 -8.87 32.20 -29.57
N SER A 648 -10.20 32.33 -29.46
CA SER A 648 -11.11 31.19 -29.31
C SER A 648 -11.05 30.25 -30.52
N TRP A 649 -11.04 30.80 -31.74
CA TRP A 649 -10.93 30.05 -33.00
C TRP A 649 -9.59 29.32 -33.13
N HIS A 650 -8.48 29.98 -32.76
CA HIS A 650 -7.15 29.39 -32.80
C HIS A 650 -7.04 28.20 -31.82
N LEU A 651 -7.64 28.30 -30.63
CA LEU A 651 -7.75 27.18 -29.68
C LEU A 651 -8.64 26.00 -30.16
N ILE A 652 -9.52 26.23 -31.14
CA ILE A 652 -10.39 25.19 -31.73
C ILE A 652 -9.69 24.47 -32.89
N HIS A 653 -8.81 25.16 -33.64
CA HIS A 653 -8.25 24.66 -34.90
C HIS A 653 -6.72 24.45 -34.91
N GLU A 654 -5.96 25.08 -34.00
CA GLU A 654 -4.50 24.94 -33.89
C GLU A 654 -4.07 24.71 -32.41
N GLN A 655 -2.76 24.65 -32.15
CA GLN A 655 -2.24 24.47 -30.78
C GLN A 655 -2.41 25.73 -29.93
N ILE A 656 -2.21 25.60 -28.61
CA ILE A 656 -2.39 26.68 -27.63
C ILE A 656 -1.65 27.96 -28.09
N PRO A 657 -2.31 29.13 -28.17
CA PRO A 657 -1.68 30.40 -28.51
C PRO A 657 -0.46 30.69 -27.64
N LEU A 658 0.51 31.44 -28.18
CA LEU A 658 1.64 31.95 -27.39
C LEU A 658 1.12 32.68 -26.14
N SER A 659 1.78 32.43 -25.00
CA SER A 659 1.35 32.98 -23.71
C SER A 659 1.28 34.51 -23.68
N LEU A 660 2.12 35.19 -24.47
CA LEU A 660 2.05 36.65 -24.67
C LEU A 660 0.80 37.07 -25.44
N ASP A 661 0.39 36.34 -26.48
CA ASP A 661 -0.77 36.71 -27.31
C ASP A 661 -2.08 36.51 -26.57
N LEU A 662 -2.16 35.42 -25.78
CA LEU A 662 -3.26 35.15 -24.87
C LEU A 662 -3.38 36.23 -23.78
N GLN A 663 -2.24 36.61 -23.18
CA GLN A 663 -2.21 37.71 -22.21
C GLN A 663 -2.63 39.04 -22.85
N ALA A 664 -2.06 39.39 -24.01
CA ALA A 664 -2.34 40.66 -24.67
C ALA A 664 -3.79 40.78 -25.18
N GLY A 665 -4.45 39.68 -25.53
CA GLY A 665 -5.89 39.66 -25.82
C GLY A 665 -6.72 39.96 -24.57
N LEU A 666 -6.50 39.17 -23.51
CA LEU A 666 -7.22 39.32 -22.24
C LEU A 666 -6.97 40.69 -21.57
N ASP A 667 -5.75 41.23 -21.63
CA ASP A 667 -5.44 42.57 -21.12
C ASP A 667 -6.21 43.66 -21.91
N CYS A 668 -6.32 43.53 -23.24
CA CYS A 668 -7.15 44.44 -24.05
C CYS A 668 -8.64 44.35 -23.69
N CYS A 669 -9.16 43.14 -23.49
CA CYS A 669 -10.54 42.89 -23.06
C CYS A 669 -10.81 43.50 -21.66
N CYS A 670 -9.91 43.28 -20.71
CA CYS A 670 -9.97 43.81 -19.36
C CYS A 670 -9.98 45.33 -19.32
N LEU A 671 -9.08 45.99 -20.07
CA LEU A 671 -9.02 47.46 -20.15
C LEU A 671 -10.25 48.05 -20.83
N ALA A 672 -10.78 47.41 -21.86
CA ALA A 672 -11.97 47.88 -22.56
C ALA A 672 -13.23 47.89 -21.68
N LEU A 673 -13.39 46.86 -20.84
CA LEU A 673 -14.49 46.77 -19.88
C LEU A 673 -14.37 47.76 -18.70
N GLN A 674 -13.19 48.36 -18.49
CA GLN A 674 -12.96 49.38 -17.46
C GLN A 674 -13.13 50.82 -17.96
N LEU A 675 -13.04 51.05 -19.28
CA LEU A 675 -13.19 52.38 -19.88
C LEU A 675 -14.68 52.77 -19.98
N PRO A 676 -15.12 53.90 -19.42
CA PRO A 676 -16.56 54.21 -19.28
C PRO A 676 -17.30 54.42 -20.62
N GLY A 677 -16.63 54.93 -21.66
CA GLY A 677 -17.21 55.07 -23.01
C GLY A 677 -17.46 53.71 -23.66
N LEU A 678 -16.44 52.86 -23.74
CA LEU A 678 -16.58 51.50 -24.27
C LEU A 678 -17.57 50.66 -23.45
N TRP A 679 -17.54 50.75 -22.11
CA TRP A 679 -18.50 50.09 -21.24
C TRP A 679 -19.95 50.51 -21.52
N SER A 680 -20.22 51.80 -21.75
CA SER A 680 -21.59 52.25 -22.06
C SER A 680 -22.10 51.69 -23.38
N VAL A 681 -21.24 51.62 -24.41
CA VAL A 681 -21.55 50.98 -25.72
C VAL A 681 -21.91 49.51 -25.53
N ILE A 682 -21.12 48.75 -24.75
CA ILE A 682 -21.37 47.32 -24.47
C ILE A 682 -22.67 47.12 -23.69
N SER A 683 -23.02 48.06 -22.82
CA SER A 683 -24.25 48.00 -22.01
C SER A 683 -25.54 48.36 -22.77
N SER A 684 -25.45 48.74 -24.05
CA SER A 684 -26.59 49.15 -24.87
C SER A 684 -27.33 47.98 -25.52
N THR A 685 -28.59 48.21 -25.91
CA THR A 685 -29.45 47.23 -26.60
C THR A 685 -28.96 46.86 -28.00
N GLU A 686 -28.17 47.71 -28.66
CA GLU A 686 -27.61 47.46 -30.00
C GLU A 686 -26.50 46.38 -29.99
N PHE A 687 -25.80 46.21 -28.87
CA PHE A 687 -24.64 45.33 -28.75
C PHE A 687 -24.88 44.04 -27.94
N VAL A 688 -26.14 43.64 -27.71
CA VAL A 688 -26.50 42.41 -26.96
C VAL A 688 -25.81 41.16 -27.50
N THR A 689 -25.80 40.95 -28.82
CA THR A 689 -25.15 39.80 -29.47
C THR A 689 -23.64 39.79 -29.28
N HIS A 690 -23.04 40.97 -29.24
CA HIS A 690 -21.61 41.19 -29.02
C HIS A 690 -21.22 40.92 -27.56
N ALA A 691 -22.01 41.40 -26.59
CA ALA A 691 -21.85 41.10 -25.17
C ALA A 691 -21.99 39.59 -24.87
N CYS A 692 -23.00 38.92 -25.43
CA CYS A 692 -23.17 37.47 -25.32
C CYS A 692 -22.00 36.69 -25.94
N SER A 693 -21.48 37.14 -27.10
CA SER A 693 -20.32 36.52 -27.74
C SER A 693 -19.05 36.67 -26.89
N LEU A 694 -18.84 37.84 -26.28
CA LEU A 694 -17.72 38.10 -25.38
C LEU A 694 -17.78 37.20 -24.12
N ILE A 695 -18.96 37.05 -23.52
CA ILE A 695 -19.19 36.12 -22.40
C ILE A 695 -18.85 34.68 -22.80
N HIS A 696 -19.28 34.24 -23.99
CA HIS A 696 -19.00 32.91 -24.51
C HIS A 696 -17.50 32.68 -24.77
N CYS A 697 -16.81 33.67 -25.37
CA CYS A 697 -15.36 33.60 -25.59
C CYS A 697 -14.57 33.58 -24.28
N VAL A 698 -14.87 34.46 -23.33
CA VAL A 698 -14.18 34.50 -22.03
C VAL A 698 -14.41 33.21 -21.24
N ARG A 699 -15.63 32.66 -21.25
CA ARG A 699 -15.90 31.35 -20.66
C ARG A 699 -15.12 30.25 -21.36
N PHE A 700 -15.13 30.20 -22.69
CA PHE A 700 -14.40 29.18 -23.46
C PHE A 700 -12.89 29.25 -23.21
N LEU A 701 -12.32 30.45 -23.13
CA LEU A 701 -10.92 30.66 -22.75
C LEU A 701 -10.65 30.18 -21.32
N LEU A 702 -11.50 30.54 -20.35
CA LEU A 702 -11.38 30.08 -18.98
C LEU A 702 -11.49 28.54 -18.87
N GLU A 703 -12.41 27.91 -19.61
CA GLU A 703 -12.53 26.46 -19.68
C GLU A 703 -11.33 25.80 -20.38
N ALA A 704 -10.78 26.38 -21.45
CA ALA A 704 -9.61 25.84 -22.13
C ALA A 704 -8.31 25.90 -21.29
N ILE A 705 -8.16 26.98 -20.49
CA ILE A 705 -6.98 27.27 -19.67
C ILE A 705 -7.06 26.59 -18.29
N ALA A 706 -8.14 26.86 -17.55
CA ALA A 706 -8.27 26.48 -16.14
C ALA A 706 -8.89 25.09 -15.98
N VAL A 707 -9.87 24.80 -16.84
CA VAL A 707 -10.59 23.54 -16.80
C VAL A 707 -9.88 22.55 -17.68
N GLN A 708 -10.05 21.32 -17.28
CA GLN A 708 -9.59 20.20 -18.01
C GLN A 708 -10.85 19.80 -18.79
N PRO A 709 -11.06 20.18 -20.09
CA PRO A 709 -12.38 20.19 -20.70
C PRO A 709 -13.11 18.87 -20.51
N GLY A 710 -14.18 18.92 -19.74
CA GLY A 710 -15.02 17.80 -19.36
C GLY A 710 -14.87 17.32 -17.90
N ASP A 711 -13.96 17.88 -17.10
CA ASP A 711 -14.45 18.45 -15.84
C ASP A 711 -15.32 19.68 -16.17
N GLN A 712 -16.09 20.10 -15.19
CA GLN A 712 -16.83 21.36 -15.21
C GLN A 712 -16.02 22.40 -14.41
N LEU A 713 -16.31 23.70 -14.60
CA LEU A 713 -15.61 24.78 -13.90
C LEU A 713 -15.77 24.69 -12.36
N LEU A 714 -16.79 23.96 -11.90
CA LEU A 714 -17.14 23.71 -10.51
C LEU A 714 -17.48 22.22 -10.30
N SER A 715 -17.45 21.72 -9.06
CA SER A 715 -17.83 20.33 -8.72
C SER A 715 -19.35 20.09 -8.82
N PRO A 716 -19.83 18.85 -9.01
CA PRO A 716 -21.25 18.54 -9.27
C PRO A 716 -22.25 19.06 -8.23
N GLU A 717 -21.83 19.25 -6.98
CA GLU A 717 -22.68 19.78 -5.89
C GLU A 717 -23.21 21.19 -6.19
N SER A 718 -22.45 22.02 -6.93
CA SER A 718 -22.95 23.34 -7.37
C SER A 718 -23.84 23.27 -8.62
N ARG A 719 -23.69 22.23 -9.46
CA ARG A 719 -24.59 21.95 -10.60
C ARG A 719 -25.87 21.23 -10.16
N THR A 720 -26.60 21.84 -9.24
CA THR A 720 -27.93 21.38 -8.84
C THR A 720 -28.99 21.89 -9.83
N THR A 721 -29.28 21.07 -10.83
CA THR A 721 -30.62 20.92 -11.44
C THR A 721 -31.34 22.20 -11.94
N THR A 722 -30.65 23.14 -12.58
CA THR A 722 -31.30 24.36 -13.15
C THR A 722 -32.24 24.12 -14.34
N LEU A 723 -32.40 22.90 -14.86
CA LEU A 723 -32.94 22.70 -16.23
C LEU A 723 -33.78 21.43 -16.49
N ARG A 724 -34.45 20.84 -15.48
CA ARG A 724 -35.31 19.65 -15.70
C ARG A 724 -36.76 19.71 -15.19
N THR A 725 -37.17 20.72 -14.43
CA THR A 725 -38.56 20.84 -13.93
C THR A 725 -39.43 21.86 -14.66
N VAL A 726 -38.89 22.60 -15.65
CA VAL A 726 -39.63 23.65 -16.40
C VAL A 726 -39.64 23.35 -17.90
N ARG A 727 -39.71 22.07 -18.29
CA ARG A 727 -39.67 21.67 -19.71
C ARG A 727 -40.84 20.80 -20.18
N GLU A 728 -41.80 20.56 -19.29
CA GLU A 728 -43.02 19.81 -19.56
C GLU A 728 -44.24 20.51 -18.92
N GLU A 729 -44.38 21.83 -19.14
CA GLU A 729 -45.68 22.49 -18.96
C GLU A 729 -45.88 23.54 -20.06
N GLU A 730 -46.85 23.21 -20.91
CA GLU A 730 -47.61 23.92 -21.95
C GLU A 730 -46.95 24.99 -22.86
N VAL A 731 -47.34 24.88 -24.13
CA VAL A 731 -47.01 25.82 -25.21
C VAL A 731 -47.96 27.01 -25.12
N ASP A 732 -47.43 28.21 -24.92
CA ASP A 732 -48.04 29.41 -25.48
C ASP A 732 -46.98 30.33 -26.09
N SER A 733 -47.34 30.99 -27.19
CA SER A 733 -46.39 31.61 -28.12
C SER A 733 -46.68 33.08 -28.32
N ASP A 734 -45.89 33.96 -27.69
CA ASP A 734 -45.58 35.29 -28.26
C ASP A 734 -44.44 36.10 -27.59
N THR A 735 -43.80 35.63 -26.50
CA THR A 735 -42.70 36.40 -25.86
C THR A 735 -41.54 35.53 -25.34
N GLN A 736 -40.80 34.86 -26.23
CA GLN A 736 -39.58 34.13 -25.83
C GLN A 736 -38.30 34.98 -25.96
N ASN A 737 -37.61 35.18 -24.82
CA ASN A 737 -36.23 35.66 -24.82
C ASN A 737 -35.33 34.73 -25.65
N PRO A 738 -34.43 35.26 -26.50
CA PRO A 738 -33.51 34.42 -27.26
C PRO A 738 -32.64 33.54 -26.36
N LYS A 739 -32.62 32.23 -26.65
CA LYS A 739 -31.93 31.20 -25.85
C LYS A 739 -30.46 31.50 -25.53
N TYR A 740 -29.77 32.26 -26.37
CA TYR A 740 -28.38 32.65 -26.12
C TYR A 740 -28.23 33.66 -24.97
N ILE A 741 -29.26 34.46 -24.67
CA ILE A 741 -29.27 35.42 -23.55
C ILE A 741 -29.37 34.67 -22.22
N THR A 742 -30.29 33.70 -22.12
CA THR A 742 -30.42 32.85 -20.92
C THR A 742 -29.14 32.05 -20.66
N THR A 743 -28.53 31.48 -21.71
CA THR A 743 -27.23 30.81 -21.57
C THR A 743 -26.10 31.77 -21.17
N ALA A 744 -26.07 33.00 -21.66
CA ALA A 744 -25.08 33.99 -21.21
C ALA A 744 -25.24 34.33 -19.71
N CYS A 745 -26.47 34.40 -19.19
CA CYS A 745 -26.74 34.61 -17.76
C CYS A 745 -26.22 33.44 -16.91
N GLU A 746 -26.54 32.19 -17.29
CA GLU A 746 -26.02 30.97 -16.65
C GLU A 746 -24.47 30.95 -16.68
N MET A 747 -23.88 31.29 -17.83
CA MET A 747 -22.44 31.29 -18.02
C MET A 747 -21.71 32.23 -17.07
N VAL A 748 -22.22 33.45 -16.88
CA VAL A 748 -21.61 34.44 -15.98
C VAL A 748 -21.81 34.06 -14.51
N ALA A 749 -22.96 33.48 -14.15
CA ALA A 749 -23.20 33.01 -12.79
C ALA A 749 -22.21 31.91 -12.35
N GLU A 750 -21.89 30.95 -13.23
CA GLU A 750 -20.88 29.89 -13.00
C GLU A 750 -19.46 30.48 -12.91
N MET A 751 -19.11 31.43 -13.80
CA MET A 751 -17.80 32.11 -13.76
C MET A 751 -17.58 32.91 -12.47
N VAL A 752 -18.59 33.62 -11.95
CA VAL A 752 -18.49 34.40 -10.70
C VAL A 752 -18.31 33.51 -9.47
N GLU A 753 -18.83 32.28 -9.49
CA GLU A 753 -18.60 31.28 -8.44
C GLU A 753 -17.17 30.72 -8.47
N SER A 754 -16.62 30.53 -9.69
CA SER A 754 -15.24 30.07 -9.87
C SER A 754 -14.18 31.00 -9.27
N LEU A 755 -14.52 32.27 -8.98
CA LEU A 755 -13.64 33.24 -8.33
C LEU A 755 -13.29 32.87 -6.88
N GLN A 756 -14.07 32.01 -6.22
CA GLN A 756 -13.76 31.51 -4.87
C GLN A 756 -12.73 30.38 -4.87
N SER A 757 -12.56 29.65 -5.97
CA SER A 757 -11.84 28.37 -5.98
C SER A 757 -10.87 28.17 -7.14
N VAL A 758 -11.28 28.43 -8.38
CA VAL A 758 -10.44 28.24 -9.58
C VAL A 758 -9.59 29.48 -9.86
N LEU A 759 -10.16 30.68 -9.67
CA LEU A 759 -9.48 31.97 -9.86
C LEU A 759 -9.05 32.62 -8.52
N ALA A 760 -8.96 31.83 -7.45
CA ALA A 760 -8.43 32.26 -6.16
C ALA A 760 -6.92 31.94 -6.05
N LEU A 761 -6.08 32.98 -6.10
CA LEU A 761 -4.62 32.87 -5.95
C LEU A 761 -4.24 32.11 -4.67
N GLY A 762 -3.50 31.01 -4.83
CA GLY A 762 -3.04 30.16 -3.72
C GLY A 762 -4.01 29.04 -3.31
N HIS A 763 -5.20 28.95 -3.90
CA HIS A 763 -6.11 27.83 -3.67
C HIS A 763 -5.68 26.56 -4.43
N GLN A 764 -5.94 25.36 -3.91
CA GLN A 764 -5.47 24.09 -4.52
C GLN A 764 -5.96 23.92 -5.98
N ARG A 765 -7.19 24.36 -6.28
CA ARG A 765 -7.78 24.31 -7.65
C ARG A 765 -7.24 25.39 -8.60
N ASN A 766 -6.49 26.39 -8.12
CA ASN A 766 -5.86 27.43 -8.96
C ASN A 766 -4.55 26.95 -9.62
N SER A 767 -4.00 25.80 -9.21
CA SER A 767 -2.75 25.24 -9.74
C SER A 767 -2.76 24.89 -11.25
N SER A 768 -3.95 24.80 -11.88
CA SER A 768 -4.09 24.66 -13.33
C SER A 768 -4.01 26.00 -14.09
N VAL A 769 -4.28 27.12 -13.43
CA VAL A 769 -4.29 28.46 -14.04
C VAL A 769 -2.90 29.07 -13.92
N PRO A 770 -2.26 29.48 -15.03
CA PRO A 770 -1.03 30.26 -14.96
C PRO A 770 -1.25 31.54 -14.14
N ALA A 771 -0.44 31.75 -13.10
CA ALA A 771 -0.67 32.81 -12.11
C ALA A 771 -0.83 34.22 -12.73
N PHE A 772 -0.14 34.51 -13.84
CA PHE A 772 -0.23 35.78 -14.57
C PHE A 772 -1.63 36.06 -15.15
N LEU A 773 -2.42 35.04 -15.47
CA LEU A 773 -3.78 35.18 -16.00
C LEU A 773 -4.86 35.33 -14.91
N THR A 774 -4.58 34.88 -13.69
CA THR A 774 -5.60 34.77 -12.64
C THR A 774 -6.19 36.15 -12.27
N ALA A 775 -5.37 37.18 -12.17
CA ALA A 775 -5.83 38.54 -11.87
C ALA A 775 -6.63 39.17 -13.04
N VAL A 776 -6.19 38.94 -14.28
CA VAL A 776 -6.83 39.48 -15.49
C VAL A 776 -8.20 38.84 -15.69
N LEU A 777 -8.28 37.51 -15.63
CA LEU A 777 -9.53 36.76 -15.75
C LEU A 777 -10.53 37.13 -14.63
N LYS A 778 -10.06 37.27 -13.38
CA LYS A 778 -10.89 37.74 -12.26
C LYS A 778 -11.53 39.10 -12.56
N ASN A 779 -10.74 40.05 -13.06
CA ASN A 779 -11.23 41.39 -13.39
C ASN A 779 -12.21 41.39 -14.58
N ILE A 780 -11.97 40.59 -15.61
CA ILE A 780 -12.89 40.43 -16.74
C ILE A 780 -14.23 39.83 -16.27
N VAL A 781 -14.23 38.74 -15.49
CA VAL A 781 -15.46 38.10 -15.00
C VAL A 781 -16.28 39.04 -14.13
N VAL A 782 -15.65 39.76 -13.18
CA VAL A 782 -16.33 40.76 -12.35
C VAL A 782 -16.90 41.90 -13.22
N SER A 783 -16.21 42.29 -14.27
CA SER A 783 -16.67 43.35 -15.16
C SER A 783 -17.86 42.89 -16.01
N LEU A 784 -17.78 41.75 -16.71
CA LEU A 784 -18.91 41.18 -17.47
C LEU A 784 -20.16 40.99 -16.61
N ALA A 785 -20.00 40.55 -15.36
CA ALA A 785 -21.11 40.37 -14.43
C ALA A 785 -21.80 41.65 -13.97
N ARG A 786 -21.25 42.84 -14.27
CA ARG A 786 -21.90 44.14 -14.03
C ARG A 786 -22.81 44.58 -15.17
N LEU A 787 -22.77 43.93 -16.35
CA LEU A 787 -23.57 44.33 -17.51
C LEU A 787 -25.07 44.22 -17.21
N PRO A 788 -25.91 45.21 -17.55
CA PRO A 788 -27.36 45.18 -17.30
C PRO A 788 -28.04 43.89 -17.79
N LEU A 789 -27.54 43.33 -18.90
CA LEU A 789 -27.93 42.05 -19.50
C LEU A 789 -27.89 40.85 -18.54
N VAL A 790 -26.95 40.78 -17.59
CA VAL A 790 -26.72 39.59 -16.73
C VAL A 790 -26.64 39.89 -15.23
N ASN A 791 -26.52 41.17 -14.85
CA ASN A 791 -26.23 41.61 -13.47
C ASN A 791 -27.32 41.19 -12.48
N SER A 792 -28.60 41.39 -12.81
CA SER A 792 -29.73 41.01 -11.94
C SER A 792 -29.77 39.51 -11.68
N TYR A 793 -29.55 38.68 -12.72
CA TYR A 793 -29.47 37.22 -12.56
C TYR A 793 -28.26 36.80 -11.72
N THR A 794 -27.08 37.38 -11.98
CA THR A 794 -25.82 36.99 -11.33
C THR A 794 -25.78 37.33 -9.84
N ARG A 795 -26.64 38.25 -9.37
CA ARG A 795 -26.82 38.59 -7.95
C ARG A 795 -27.62 37.57 -7.16
N VAL A 796 -28.40 36.73 -7.83
CA VAL A 796 -29.25 35.73 -7.19
C VAL A 796 -28.38 34.51 -6.81
N PRO A 797 -28.30 34.13 -5.51
CA PRO A 797 -27.59 32.93 -5.09
C PRO A 797 -28.15 31.66 -5.77
N PRO A 798 -27.30 30.72 -6.21
CA PRO A 798 -27.72 29.42 -6.73
C PRO A 798 -28.74 28.69 -5.86
N LEU A 799 -28.66 28.82 -4.53
CA LEU A 799 -29.61 28.23 -3.59
C LEU A 799 -31.05 28.77 -3.73
N VAL A 800 -31.22 30.05 -4.03
CA VAL A 800 -32.57 30.69 -4.15
C VAL A 800 -33.37 30.08 -5.29
N TRP A 801 -32.72 29.73 -6.41
CA TRP A 801 -33.37 29.03 -7.53
C TRP A 801 -33.83 27.61 -7.14
N LYS A 802 -33.14 26.94 -6.21
CA LYS A 802 -33.55 25.60 -5.71
C LYS A 802 -34.76 25.67 -4.78
N LEU A 803 -34.93 26.79 -4.08
CA LEU A 803 -36.04 27.05 -3.16
C LEU A 803 -37.34 27.49 -3.89
N GLY A 804 -37.38 27.40 -5.22
CA GLY A 804 -38.59 27.62 -6.03
C GLY A 804 -38.88 29.07 -6.39
N TRP A 805 -37.93 30.00 -6.20
CA TRP A 805 -38.10 31.40 -6.59
C TRP A 805 -37.85 31.58 -8.10
N SER A 806 -38.91 31.83 -8.88
CA SER A 806 -38.84 32.01 -10.34
C SER A 806 -39.78 33.11 -10.86
N PRO A 807 -39.57 34.39 -10.49
CA PRO A 807 -40.40 35.49 -11.00
C PRO A 807 -40.18 35.74 -12.49
N GLN A 808 -41.19 36.28 -13.17
CA GLN A 808 -41.06 36.70 -14.58
C GLN A 808 -40.04 37.85 -14.71
N PRO A 809 -39.03 37.73 -15.58
CA PRO A 809 -38.02 38.77 -15.76
C PRO A 809 -38.52 39.88 -16.71
N GLY A 810 -38.07 41.11 -16.48
CA GLY A 810 -38.44 42.29 -17.28
C GLY A 810 -37.26 43.08 -17.83
N GLY A 811 -37.51 44.35 -18.15
CA GLY A 811 -36.53 45.30 -18.68
C GLY A 811 -36.17 45.08 -20.16
N ASP A 812 -35.40 46.00 -20.73
CA ASP A 812 -35.11 46.08 -22.18
C ASP A 812 -34.40 44.86 -22.78
N PHE A 813 -33.84 44.00 -21.92
CA PHE A 813 -33.15 42.76 -22.27
C PHE A 813 -33.92 41.48 -21.88
N GLY A 814 -35.05 41.62 -21.18
CA GLY A 814 -35.84 40.50 -20.65
C GLY A 814 -35.16 39.68 -19.54
N THR A 815 -34.13 40.22 -18.88
CA THR A 815 -33.32 39.52 -17.85
C THR A 815 -33.26 40.24 -16.50
N VAL A 816 -34.06 41.29 -16.31
CA VAL A 816 -34.12 42.04 -15.05
C VAL A 816 -35.07 41.32 -14.09
N PHE A 817 -34.51 40.57 -13.15
CA PHE A 817 -35.23 39.97 -12.03
C PHE A 817 -35.46 41.00 -10.91
N PRO A 818 -36.57 40.87 -10.13
CA PRO A 818 -36.79 41.68 -8.94
C PRO A 818 -35.78 41.33 -7.84
N GLU A 819 -35.69 42.16 -6.80
CA GLU A 819 -34.86 41.87 -5.63
C GLU A 819 -35.37 40.65 -4.86
N ILE A 820 -34.44 39.93 -4.21
CA ILE A 820 -34.74 38.68 -3.50
C ILE A 820 -35.58 38.99 -2.25
N PRO A 821 -36.73 38.32 -2.04
CA PRO A 821 -37.53 38.49 -0.83
C PRO A 821 -36.73 38.14 0.43
N VAL A 822 -36.91 38.95 1.48
CA VAL A 822 -36.16 38.82 2.76
C VAL A 822 -36.35 37.45 3.42
N GLU A 823 -37.46 36.77 3.14
CA GLU A 823 -37.76 35.40 3.58
C GLU A 823 -36.64 34.41 3.20
N PHE A 824 -36.13 34.46 1.96
CA PHE A 824 -35.03 33.58 1.52
C PHE A 824 -33.68 33.97 2.14
N LEU A 825 -33.51 35.23 2.56
CA LEU A 825 -32.28 35.72 3.21
C LEU A 825 -32.18 35.35 4.70
N GLN A 826 -33.21 34.71 5.28
CA GLN A 826 -33.15 34.17 6.65
C GLN A 826 -32.27 32.92 6.74
N GLU A 827 -32.07 32.21 5.63
CA GLU A 827 -31.18 31.05 5.58
C GLU A 827 -29.70 31.49 5.56
N LYS A 828 -28.93 31.02 6.55
CA LYS A 828 -27.51 31.36 6.75
C LYS A 828 -26.65 31.18 5.50
N GLU A 829 -26.85 30.08 4.77
CA GLU A 829 -26.03 29.76 3.59
C GLU A 829 -26.43 30.61 2.37
N VAL A 830 -27.74 30.84 2.17
CA VAL A 830 -28.23 31.80 1.16
C VAL A 830 -27.68 33.21 1.42
N PHE A 831 -27.69 33.66 2.68
CA PHE A 831 -27.21 34.99 3.06
C PHE A 831 -25.69 35.15 2.85
N LYS A 832 -24.88 34.12 3.15
CA LYS A 832 -23.44 34.11 2.84
C LYS A 832 -23.19 34.25 1.33
N GLU A 833 -23.88 33.46 0.50
CA GLU A 833 -23.75 33.51 -0.95
C GLU A 833 -24.17 34.89 -1.50
N PHE A 834 -25.27 35.46 -0.98
CA PHE A 834 -25.76 36.78 -1.36
C PHE A 834 -24.75 37.90 -1.04
N ILE A 835 -24.20 37.91 0.19
CA ILE A 835 -23.13 38.84 0.60
C ILE A 835 -21.91 38.69 -0.32
N TYR A 836 -21.51 37.45 -0.64
CA TYR A 836 -20.41 37.20 -1.55
C TYR A 836 -20.64 37.78 -2.95
N ARG A 837 -21.83 37.57 -3.54
CA ARG A 837 -22.18 38.12 -4.85
C ARG A 837 -22.19 39.66 -4.81
N ILE A 838 -22.77 40.28 -3.78
CA ILE A 838 -22.78 41.76 -3.64
C ILE A 838 -21.38 42.33 -3.49
N ASN A 839 -20.55 41.78 -2.60
CA ASN A 839 -19.19 42.29 -2.35
C ASN A 839 -18.26 42.10 -3.56
N THR A 840 -18.43 41.01 -4.30
CA THR A 840 -17.63 40.71 -5.50
C THR A 840 -18.04 41.58 -6.70
N LEU A 841 -19.34 41.79 -6.89
CA LEU A 841 -19.87 42.55 -8.03
C LEU A 841 -19.88 44.06 -7.78
N GLY A 842 -20.09 44.51 -6.55
CA GLY A 842 -20.29 45.92 -6.22
C GLY A 842 -21.62 46.50 -6.74
N THR A 843 -21.99 47.67 -6.25
CA THR A 843 -23.25 48.34 -6.60
C THR A 843 -23.08 49.51 -7.57
N PRO A 844 -23.91 49.62 -8.63
CA PRO A 844 -24.11 50.90 -9.29
C PRO A 844 -24.76 51.87 -8.28
N ARG A 845 -24.28 53.12 -8.29
CA ARG A 845 -24.23 54.07 -7.15
C ARG A 845 -25.55 54.54 -6.50
N LEU A 846 -26.71 53.93 -6.78
CA LEU A 846 -28.02 54.41 -6.29
C LEU A 846 -28.91 53.37 -5.59
N ALA A 847 -28.74 52.06 -5.81
CA ALA A 847 -29.66 51.06 -5.23
C ALA A 847 -29.50 50.87 -3.71
N LEU A 848 -28.26 50.68 -3.22
CA LEU A 848 -28.01 50.38 -1.80
C LEU A 848 -28.44 51.51 -0.85
N ARG A 849 -28.50 52.75 -1.36
CA ARG A 849 -28.91 53.94 -0.61
C ARG A 849 -30.44 54.03 -0.43
N ALA A 850 -31.21 53.28 -1.22
CA ALA A 850 -32.64 53.11 -1.01
C ALA A 850 -32.93 51.99 0.00
N GLN A 851 -32.22 50.85 -0.09
CA GLN A 851 -32.36 49.75 0.87
C GLN A 851 -31.96 50.16 2.30
N THR A 852 -30.77 50.74 2.49
CA THR A 852 -30.30 51.18 3.82
C THR A 852 -31.10 52.36 4.39
N ALA A 853 -31.77 53.16 3.54
CA ALA A 853 -32.69 54.21 4.01
C ALA A 853 -34.06 53.66 4.40
N GLY A 854 -34.55 52.60 3.73
CA GLY A 854 -35.81 51.94 4.06
C GLY A 854 -35.82 51.30 5.45
N GLU A 855 -34.72 50.64 5.82
CA GLU A 855 -34.58 50.00 7.14
C GLU A 855 -34.54 51.02 8.30
N ALA A 856 -33.95 52.20 8.08
CA ALA A 856 -33.94 53.28 9.07
C ALA A 856 -35.33 53.86 9.36
N GLN A 857 -36.31 53.64 8.47
CA GLN A 857 -37.64 54.24 8.57
C GLN A 857 -38.70 53.25 9.06
N ILE A 858 -38.51 51.93 8.87
CA ILE A 858 -39.39 50.88 9.42
C ILE A 858 -39.11 50.62 10.91
N ALA A 859 -37.91 50.91 11.41
CA ALA A 859 -37.59 50.83 12.85
C ALA A 859 -38.06 52.05 13.68
N GLY A 860 -38.73 53.04 13.06
CA GLY A 860 -38.97 54.36 13.65
C GLY A 860 -40.30 54.58 14.39
N GLU A 861 -41.33 53.75 14.18
CA GLU A 861 -42.68 54.00 14.69
C GLU A 861 -43.20 52.94 15.67
N THR A 862 -42.68 52.97 16.91
CA THR A 862 -43.50 52.65 18.09
C THR A 862 -43.02 53.45 19.30
N GLN A 863 -43.93 54.18 19.95
CA GLN A 863 -43.59 55.16 20.99
C GLN A 863 -43.29 54.52 22.36
N ALA A 864 -42.06 54.73 22.84
CA ALA A 864 -41.67 55.12 24.22
C ALA A 864 -42.07 54.26 25.45
N PRO A 865 -41.37 54.40 26.60
CA PRO A 865 -39.94 54.67 26.78
C PRO A 865 -39.28 53.73 27.84
N GLY A 866 -37.98 53.42 27.71
CA GLY A 866 -37.26 52.84 28.85
C GLY A 866 -35.88 52.23 28.57
N LEU A 867 -34.83 53.03 28.80
CA LEU A 867 -33.43 52.62 29.05
C LEU A 867 -32.70 51.91 27.89
N GLY A 868 -31.44 52.30 27.65
CA GLY A 868 -30.74 52.00 26.40
C GLY A 868 -29.90 50.72 26.41
N SER A 869 -29.63 50.20 25.20
CA SER A 869 -28.61 49.16 24.97
C SER A 869 -28.11 49.13 23.52
N SER A 870 -27.26 50.09 23.13
CA SER A 870 -26.51 50.02 21.87
C SER A 870 -25.29 49.10 22.01
N HIS A 871 -25.49 47.79 22.23
CA HIS A 871 -24.36 46.85 22.37
C HIS A 871 -24.61 45.35 22.09
N LEU A 872 -25.84 44.90 21.80
CA LEU A 872 -26.21 43.47 21.95
C LEU A 872 -26.42 42.64 20.67
N MET A 873 -26.05 43.14 19.48
CA MET A 873 -26.13 42.35 18.23
C MET A 873 -24.80 42.07 17.51
N SER A 874 -23.69 42.65 17.97
CA SER A 874 -22.37 42.48 17.30
C SER A 874 -21.57 41.25 17.75
N GLU A 875 -22.01 40.51 18.77
CA GLU A 875 -21.21 39.42 19.39
C GLU A 875 -21.66 37.98 19.04
N ARG A 876 -22.69 37.79 18.19
CA ARG A 876 -23.19 36.44 17.84
C ARG A 876 -22.82 35.89 16.47
N LEU A 877 -22.23 36.71 15.60
CA LEU A 877 -21.72 36.31 14.28
C LEU A 877 -20.39 37.05 14.05
N GLY A 878 -19.28 36.37 14.34
CA GLY A 878 -17.93 36.97 14.31
C GLY A 878 -17.45 37.31 12.90
N VAL A 879 -17.91 38.46 12.37
CA VAL A 879 -17.45 39.04 11.10
C VAL A 879 -17.10 40.50 11.34
N THR A 880 -15.80 40.79 11.47
CA THR A 880 -15.29 42.17 11.54
C THR A 880 -15.29 42.77 10.13
N MET A 881 -16.17 43.74 9.89
CA MET A 881 -16.10 44.60 8.70
C MET A 881 -14.85 45.47 8.78
N THR A 882 -13.92 45.30 7.85
CA THR A 882 -12.75 46.18 7.69
C THR A 882 -13.02 47.24 6.63
N ASP A 883 -13.10 48.50 7.03
CA ASP A 883 -13.15 49.64 6.11
C ASP A 883 -11.92 49.66 5.18
N THR A 884 -12.15 49.64 3.87
CA THR A 884 -11.08 49.83 2.87
C THR A 884 -10.98 51.30 2.50
N SER A 885 -10.12 52.03 3.23
CA SER A 885 -9.74 53.40 2.92
C SER A 885 -8.94 53.48 1.61
N VAL A 886 -9.24 54.49 0.80
CA VAL A 886 -8.59 54.81 -0.48
C VAL A 886 -7.11 55.13 -0.29
N GLU A 887 -6.20 54.33 -0.85
CA GLU A 887 -4.80 54.73 -1.04
C GLU A 887 -4.59 55.38 -2.42
N THR A 888 -4.18 56.65 -2.39
CA THR A 888 -3.92 57.45 -3.58
C THR A 888 -2.44 57.33 -3.97
N LEU A 889 -2.16 57.06 -5.24
CA LEU A 889 -0.80 57.08 -5.79
C LEU A 889 -0.15 58.46 -5.70
N GLY A 890 1.02 58.56 -5.03
CA GLY A 890 1.91 59.72 -5.16
C GLY A 890 2.81 59.98 -3.94
N GLY A 891 4.08 59.55 -3.99
CA GLY A 891 5.07 59.93 -2.97
C GLY A 891 6.38 59.17 -3.07
N VAL A 892 7.45 59.83 -3.52
CA VAL A 892 8.81 59.27 -3.54
C VAL A 892 9.38 59.20 -2.12
N CYS A 893 9.88 58.04 -1.69
CA CYS A 893 10.81 57.93 -0.56
C CYS A 893 11.91 56.91 -0.85
N ARG A 894 13.17 57.36 -0.84
CA ARG A 894 14.34 56.49 -0.70
C ARG A 894 14.48 56.10 0.76
N ALA A 895 14.63 54.81 1.04
CA ALA A 895 15.25 54.33 2.27
C ALA A 895 16.12 53.11 1.96
N SER A 896 17.37 53.11 2.43
CA SER A 896 18.34 52.05 2.20
C SER A 896 18.27 51.01 3.31
N CYS A 897 18.31 49.72 2.97
CA CYS A 897 18.67 48.67 3.92
C CYS A 897 19.81 47.81 3.36
N SER A 898 20.89 47.73 4.13
CA SER A 898 22.08 46.90 3.95
C SER A 898 21.99 45.63 4.81
N GLY A 899 22.70 44.57 4.42
CA GLY A 899 22.75 43.28 5.13
C GLY A 899 22.15 42.18 4.26
N GLU A 900 22.93 41.56 3.38
CA GLU A 900 23.74 40.35 3.67
C GLU A 900 22.89 39.10 3.97
N GLU A 901 22.63 38.29 2.94
CA GLU A 901 22.58 36.83 3.11
C GLU A 901 23.00 36.08 1.84
N LEU A 902 23.67 34.94 2.05
CA LEU A 902 24.61 34.29 1.13
C LEU A 902 24.02 33.78 -0.20
N TRP A 903 24.72 34.09 -1.30
CA TRP A 903 24.59 33.37 -2.57
C TRP A 903 25.34 32.03 -2.54
N MET A 904 24.63 30.91 -2.64
CA MET A 904 25.20 29.59 -2.98
C MET A 904 24.94 29.29 -4.46
N GLY A 905 26.00 29.39 -5.27
CA GLY A 905 25.88 29.39 -6.74
C GLY A 905 25.70 28.02 -7.38
N VAL A 906 24.88 27.96 -8.43
CA VAL A 906 24.82 26.83 -9.38
C VAL A 906 25.68 27.16 -10.60
N ARG A 907 26.75 26.38 -10.81
CA ARG A 907 27.61 26.49 -12.00
C ARG A 907 26.90 25.88 -13.22
N CYS A 908 26.43 26.69 -14.15
CA CYS A 908 26.18 26.24 -15.52
C CYS A 908 27.51 25.92 -16.23
N ARG A 909 27.68 24.69 -16.71
CA ARG A 909 28.75 24.36 -17.65
C ARG A 909 28.37 24.87 -19.04
N ALA A 910 29.22 25.69 -19.63
CA ALA A 910 29.13 26.01 -21.05
C ALA A 910 29.51 24.77 -21.88
N CYS A 911 28.66 24.40 -22.83
CA CYS A 911 29.06 23.52 -23.94
C CYS A 911 29.57 24.38 -25.09
N TRP A 912 30.88 24.38 -25.31
CA TRP A 912 31.46 24.66 -26.62
C TRP A 912 31.11 23.50 -27.57
N GLN A 913 30.68 23.82 -28.78
CA GLN A 913 31.01 23.01 -29.97
C GLN A 913 31.34 23.94 -31.14
N PRO A 914 32.35 23.59 -31.98
CA PRO A 914 32.70 24.30 -33.20
C PRO A 914 31.94 23.75 -34.42
N GLY A 915 31.74 24.59 -35.44
CA GLY A 915 31.11 24.23 -36.71
C GLY A 915 30.11 25.29 -37.14
#